data_AF-A0A2V8X406-F1
#
_entry.id   AF-A0A2V8X406-F1
#
_cell.length_a   1.000
_cell.length_b   1.000
_cell.length_c   1.000
_cell.angle_alpha   90.00
_cell.angle_beta   90.00
_cell.angle_gamma   90.00
#
_symmetry.space_group_name_H-M   'P 1'
#
loop_
_entity.id
_entity.type
_entity.pdbx_description
1 polymer ?
#
loop_
_entity_poly.entity_id
_entity_poly.type
_entity_poly.pdbx_seq_one_letter_code
_entity_poly.pdbx_strand_id
1 'polypeptide(L)'
;MNSRRVVLFVVVLVLVGVQTGAALPAPDEGSPFAAADEQILSEIRDHSQVMENLEYLSDETGPRLTGSPQLKQANEWTATKFREYGLTNMKLEPWTIAHSWTRGAARARIVSPTEHPLTIASAGWSPSTAGVVRGPVLYFEAKTKEEFEKFRGKLKGAIVIYQEPTSLSPPRPENPNGEILRPMQAPPPVKGQPAPPSPFAALAELGRARSEFFKQEGVAAVLRDSNKPHGLLNMTGIGGEKFEIGAIPTAFITGEGYRMLFRMLKHGKVEVEIEMSNSFSAKPVDVYNTVAEIRGSEKPDEVVLLGAHLDSWDLGTGTTDNGTGSMVVLEAARALAKLNLKPKRTIRFVLFSGEEEGLVGSKMYVDAHKNELEKVSGVLVHDTGTGRVLTLGLHDNYQDRKIVDEVLAPLRALKLLEPSMLRQFGTDHASFNDVGVPGFWAIQDGAEYGKTHHSQSDTFDKAWKDDLNEGAQVLAAWAYNTAQLPEMLPRRPLPYRPSAETAKAEAPKPDPIAEMDTKILAQVKGDESELKSNLQHLADRIGPRLTGSPQLEQASKWTMERFKESGLSNVHLEPWTIANSWTRGSAAGQIIAPTRHVLTLETAGWSSSTKGIRRGPVVGVVGEKPEDLQQYKGKLKGAIVIVGRPGETASPGNPLLTPWGEETIPVARPKSEDRKPFDYDAYRKLRQMQTKFFADEGVSAVLLGSEKWYGLKNMSTSGREYVPGAVPTAYITREDDALLWRLLDAGAAEAEVSIESTFSGKPVEVYNTVAEIPGSEKPDEVVIIGGHLDSWDLGTGATDNGTGSAAVLEAARALQKLGVKPKRTIRFVLFTGEEQGLNGSKAYVKAHQQDLGKISGVLVHDSGTGKVLTVGLMGNYAVRETIDRALYPLAQAKEVGLTEPTLRSEGGSDHVPFDQAGVPAFWCVQDPVDYDKTHHSQADTLDRVRWDDLTEGAQVLAVFAYNVAQLPEMLPRKPAKQGDD
;
A
#
# COMPACT_ATOMS: atom_id res chain seq x y z
N MET A 1 -35.72 56.47 -47.76
CA MET A 1 -34.69 56.80 -48.76
C MET A 1 -33.54 57.53 -48.10
N ASN A 2 -32.37 56.93 -48.20
CA ASN A 2 -31.04 57.53 -48.39
C ASN A 2 -30.36 58.39 -47.30
N SER A 3 -29.31 57.77 -46.76
CA SER A 3 -27.90 58.21 -46.83
C SER A 3 -27.36 59.12 -45.72
N ARG A 4 -26.31 58.63 -45.05
CA ARG A 4 -25.12 59.38 -44.57
C ARG A 4 -24.00 58.37 -44.30
N ARG A 5 -23.08 58.20 -45.25
CA ARG A 5 -21.74 58.83 -45.39
C ARG A 5 -20.66 58.15 -44.53
N VAL A 6 -19.75 57.50 -45.27
CA VAL A 6 -18.55 56.77 -44.87
C VAL A 6 -17.37 57.73 -44.71
N VAL A 7 -16.51 57.50 -43.71
CA VAL A 7 -15.05 57.73 -43.83
C VAL A 7 -14.31 56.60 -43.10
N LEU A 8 -13.31 56.07 -43.80
CA LEU A 8 -12.37 55.01 -43.44
C LEU A 8 -11.24 55.56 -42.56
N PHE A 9 -10.80 54.82 -41.54
CA PHE A 9 -9.47 55.01 -40.95
C PHE A 9 -8.83 53.65 -40.60
N VAL A 10 -7.55 53.56 -40.94
CA VAL A 10 -6.67 52.40 -40.82
C VAL A 10 -6.24 52.19 -39.36
N VAL A 11 -6.23 50.93 -38.89
CA VAL A 11 -5.49 50.52 -37.69
C VAL A 11 -4.56 49.37 -38.07
N VAL A 12 -3.27 49.59 -37.84
CA VAL A 12 -2.18 48.60 -37.90
C VAL A 12 -2.23 47.77 -36.62
N LEU A 13 -2.36 46.45 -36.76
CA LEU A 13 -2.31 45.45 -35.68
C LEU A 13 -0.92 44.81 -35.67
N VAL A 14 -0.21 44.94 -34.55
CA VAL A 14 1.05 44.25 -34.26
C VAL A 14 0.73 42.87 -33.65
N LEU A 15 1.31 41.83 -34.24
CA LEU A 15 1.27 40.43 -33.78
C LEU A 15 1.93 40.26 -32.41
N VAL A 16 1.26 39.53 -31.51
CA VAL A 16 1.90 38.76 -30.43
C VAL A 16 1.43 37.32 -30.59
N GLY A 17 2.40 36.42 -30.78
CA GLY A 17 2.17 35.00 -31.04
C GLY A 17 1.61 34.27 -29.83
N VAL A 18 0.55 33.50 -30.06
CA VAL A 18 0.09 32.45 -29.15
C VAL A 18 0.99 31.24 -29.39
N GLN A 19 1.83 30.88 -28.41
CA GLN A 19 2.39 29.53 -28.34
C GLN A 19 1.23 28.59 -28.04
N THR A 20 0.72 27.93 -29.07
CA THR A 20 -0.10 26.73 -28.92
C THR A 20 0.73 25.71 -28.15
N GLY A 21 0.26 25.31 -26.97
CA GLY A 21 0.80 24.14 -26.29
C GLY A 21 0.80 22.98 -27.28
N ALA A 22 1.95 22.33 -27.45
CA ALA A 22 2.07 21.19 -28.33
C ALA A 22 1.11 20.11 -27.82
N ALA A 23 0.07 19.82 -28.61
CA ALA A 23 -0.64 18.56 -28.50
C ALA A 23 0.40 17.43 -28.60
N LEU A 24 0.27 16.41 -27.75
CA LEU A 24 1.09 15.22 -27.85
C LEU A 24 0.97 14.67 -29.28
N PRO A 25 2.09 14.34 -29.96
CA PRO A 25 2.00 13.74 -31.28
C PRO A 25 1.23 12.42 -31.18
N ALA A 26 0.41 12.14 -32.18
CA ALA A 26 -0.30 10.87 -32.35
C ALA A 26 0.68 9.68 -32.25
N PRO A 27 0.21 8.46 -31.90
CA PRO A 27 1.03 7.25 -32.03
C PRO A 27 1.71 7.27 -33.40
N ASP A 28 3.01 6.97 -33.42
CA ASP A 28 3.84 7.14 -34.61
C ASP A 28 3.35 6.17 -35.70
N GLU A 29 2.43 6.64 -36.55
CA GLU A 29 1.88 5.90 -37.70
C GLU A 29 2.98 5.46 -38.68
N GLY A 30 4.22 5.96 -38.51
CA GLY A 30 5.41 5.55 -39.24
C GLY A 30 6.13 4.29 -38.72
N SER A 31 5.75 3.73 -37.57
CA SER A 31 6.38 2.49 -37.07
C SER A 31 5.99 1.27 -37.92
N PRO A 32 6.95 0.41 -38.32
CA PRO A 32 6.64 -0.79 -39.09
C PRO A 32 5.83 -1.84 -38.31
N PHE A 33 5.68 -1.67 -36.99
CA PHE A 33 5.01 -2.61 -36.09
C PHE A 33 3.55 -2.25 -35.80
N ALA A 34 3.16 -0.97 -35.93
CA ALA A 34 1.91 -0.43 -35.40
C ALA A 34 0.65 -1.20 -35.85
N ALA A 35 0.59 -1.63 -37.13
CA ALA A 35 -0.56 -2.38 -37.65
C ALA A 35 -0.69 -3.79 -37.06
N ALA A 36 0.43 -4.46 -36.79
CA ALA A 36 0.42 -5.77 -36.15
C ALA A 36 0.13 -5.66 -34.65
N ASP A 37 0.69 -4.64 -34.00
CA ASP A 37 0.44 -4.37 -32.58
C ASP A 37 -1.03 -4.10 -32.33
N GLU A 38 -1.71 -3.26 -33.12
CA GLU A 38 -3.16 -3.04 -32.96
C GLU A 38 -3.98 -4.33 -33.09
N GLN A 39 -3.60 -5.24 -34.00
CA GLN A 39 -4.25 -6.56 -34.12
C GLN A 39 -4.01 -7.43 -32.88
N ILE A 40 -2.79 -7.44 -32.36
CA ILE A 40 -2.43 -8.17 -31.13
C ILE A 40 -3.20 -7.62 -29.93
N LEU A 41 -3.21 -6.29 -29.77
CA LEU A 41 -3.87 -5.60 -28.67
C LEU A 41 -5.38 -5.87 -28.67
N SER A 42 -6.04 -5.73 -29.82
CA SER A 42 -7.47 -5.99 -29.96
C SER A 42 -7.83 -7.45 -29.75
N GLU A 43 -7.07 -8.40 -30.32
CA GLU A 43 -7.33 -9.83 -30.13
C GLU A 43 -7.27 -10.26 -28.66
N ILE A 44 -6.32 -9.73 -27.89
CA ILE A 44 -6.22 -10.05 -26.46
C ILE A 44 -7.30 -9.32 -25.67
N ARG A 45 -7.55 -8.03 -25.95
CA ARG A 45 -8.60 -7.26 -25.24
C ARG A 45 -9.98 -7.90 -25.41
N ASP A 46 -10.30 -8.32 -26.63
CA ASP A 46 -11.67 -8.67 -27.00
C ASP A 46 -11.93 -10.20 -26.89
N HIS A 47 -10.87 -11.03 -26.91
CA HIS A 47 -10.99 -12.50 -26.98
C HIS A 47 -10.04 -13.28 -26.05
N SER A 48 -9.49 -12.65 -25.01
CA SER A 48 -8.57 -13.32 -24.09
C SER A 48 -9.18 -14.51 -23.34
N GLN A 49 -8.37 -15.56 -23.21
CA GLN A 49 -8.66 -16.77 -22.41
C GLN A 49 -7.80 -16.83 -21.13
N VAL A 50 -7.10 -15.75 -20.78
CA VAL A 50 -6.12 -15.77 -19.68
C VAL A 50 -6.76 -16.15 -18.34
N MET A 51 -7.95 -15.64 -18.03
CA MET A 51 -8.63 -15.90 -16.75
C MET A 51 -9.19 -17.33 -16.68
N GLU A 52 -9.75 -17.84 -17.77
CA GLU A 52 -10.28 -19.22 -17.83
C GLU A 52 -9.13 -20.23 -17.65
N ASN A 53 -8.01 -19.99 -18.33
CA ASN A 53 -6.83 -20.84 -18.23
C ASN A 53 -6.18 -20.73 -16.83
N LEU A 54 -6.17 -19.54 -16.23
CA LEU A 54 -5.67 -19.33 -14.86
C LEU A 54 -6.57 -19.99 -13.83
N GLU A 55 -7.88 -19.91 -13.97
CA GLU A 55 -8.84 -20.59 -13.10
C GLU A 55 -8.62 -22.10 -13.13
N TYR A 56 -8.46 -22.69 -14.33
CA TYR A 56 -8.13 -24.11 -14.46
C TYR A 56 -6.78 -24.46 -13.79
N LEU A 57 -5.75 -23.63 -13.99
CA LEU A 57 -4.44 -23.89 -13.38
C LEU A 57 -4.49 -23.77 -11.85
N SER A 58 -5.22 -22.80 -11.32
CA SER A 58 -5.31 -22.52 -9.89
C SER A 58 -6.26 -23.47 -9.15
N ASP A 59 -7.45 -23.68 -9.68
CA ASP A 59 -8.53 -24.35 -8.94
C ASP A 59 -8.63 -25.84 -9.28
N GLU A 60 -8.37 -26.23 -10.55
CA GLU A 60 -8.44 -27.63 -10.98
C GLU A 60 -7.09 -28.37 -10.85
N THR A 61 -5.98 -27.66 -11.05
CA THR A 61 -4.63 -28.24 -10.87
C THR A 61 -4.09 -28.01 -9.46
N GLY A 62 -4.27 -26.80 -8.91
CA GLY A 62 -3.83 -26.46 -7.56
C GLY A 62 -2.31 -26.22 -7.45
N PRO A 63 -1.75 -26.34 -6.23
CA PRO A 63 -0.32 -26.15 -6.01
C PRO A 63 0.51 -27.16 -6.79
N ARG A 64 1.58 -26.68 -7.41
CA ARG A 64 2.33 -27.43 -8.43
C ARG A 64 3.83 -27.39 -8.15
N LEU A 65 4.21 -27.83 -6.96
CA LEU A 65 5.60 -27.96 -6.52
C LEU A 65 6.42 -28.82 -7.48
N THR A 66 7.70 -28.48 -7.66
CA THR A 66 8.64 -29.21 -8.49
C THR A 66 8.70 -30.70 -8.13
N GLY A 67 8.44 -31.55 -9.13
CA GLY A 67 8.37 -33.01 -8.97
C GLY A 67 7.03 -33.55 -8.45
N SER A 68 6.03 -32.69 -8.24
CA SER A 68 4.68 -33.12 -7.88
C SER A 68 3.90 -33.68 -9.10
N PRO A 69 2.89 -34.55 -8.85
CA PRO A 69 1.95 -34.95 -9.90
C PRO A 69 1.21 -33.77 -10.54
N GLN A 70 0.89 -32.73 -9.76
CA GLN A 70 0.20 -31.52 -10.20
C GLN A 70 1.02 -30.73 -11.22
N LEU A 71 2.33 -30.57 -11.00
CA LEU A 71 3.20 -29.91 -11.98
C LEU A 71 3.26 -30.70 -13.30
N LYS A 72 3.38 -32.03 -13.22
CA LYS A 72 3.34 -32.89 -14.41
C LYS A 72 2.02 -32.76 -15.17
N GLN A 73 0.89 -32.71 -14.45
CA GLN A 73 -0.42 -32.43 -15.03
C GLN A 73 -0.46 -31.05 -15.71
N ALA A 74 0.08 -30.01 -15.06
CA ALA A 74 0.17 -28.67 -15.63
C ALA A 74 1.03 -28.65 -16.90
N ASN A 75 2.17 -29.34 -16.92
CA ASN A 75 3.02 -29.48 -18.11
C ASN A 75 2.26 -30.13 -19.27
N GLU A 76 1.58 -31.26 -19.02
CA GLU A 76 0.82 -31.99 -20.03
C GLU A 76 -0.38 -31.18 -20.56
N TRP A 77 -1.06 -30.46 -19.66
CA TRP A 77 -2.18 -29.60 -20.01
C TRP A 77 -1.74 -28.40 -20.84
N THR A 78 -0.69 -27.67 -20.44
CA THR A 78 -0.16 -26.53 -21.21
C THR A 78 0.39 -26.96 -22.57
N ALA A 79 1.06 -28.13 -22.67
CA ALA A 79 1.45 -28.72 -23.95
C ALA A 79 0.24 -29.03 -24.86
N THR A 80 -0.90 -29.40 -24.27
CA THR A 80 -2.15 -29.62 -24.99
C THR A 80 -2.77 -28.30 -25.45
N LYS A 81 -2.79 -27.26 -24.61
CA LYS A 81 -3.24 -25.92 -24.99
C LYS A 81 -2.42 -25.33 -26.14
N PHE A 82 -1.09 -25.44 -26.10
CA PHE A 82 -0.26 -25.04 -27.24
C PHE A 82 -0.62 -25.77 -28.54
N ARG A 83 -0.97 -27.06 -28.46
CA ARG A 83 -1.44 -27.83 -29.62
C ARG A 83 -2.79 -27.34 -30.13
N GLU A 84 -3.73 -27.06 -29.23
CA GLU A 84 -5.07 -26.52 -29.56
C GLU A 84 -4.97 -25.16 -30.25
N TYR A 85 -4.02 -24.32 -29.84
CA TYR A 85 -3.77 -23.02 -30.48
C TYR A 85 -3.03 -23.12 -31.81
N GLY A 86 -2.57 -24.31 -32.21
CA GLY A 86 -1.92 -24.54 -33.50
C GLY A 86 -0.44 -24.18 -33.54
N LEU A 87 0.24 -24.13 -32.38
CA LEU A 87 1.69 -24.02 -32.34
C LEU A 87 2.35 -25.30 -32.87
N THR A 88 3.66 -25.23 -33.09
CA THR A 88 4.50 -26.31 -33.59
C THR A 88 5.60 -26.67 -32.59
N ASN A 89 6.26 -27.82 -32.80
CA ASN A 89 7.38 -28.28 -31.95
C ASN A 89 7.06 -28.37 -30.44
N MET A 90 5.81 -28.76 -30.10
CA MET A 90 5.39 -28.90 -28.70
C MET A 90 6.05 -30.10 -28.06
N LYS A 91 6.84 -29.88 -27.02
CA LYS A 91 7.57 -30.92 -26.30
C LYS A 91 7.65 -30.63 -24.81
N LEU A 92 7.69 -31.71 -24.04
CA LEU A 92 8.11 -31.70 -22.65
C LEU A 92 9.59 -32.08 -22.63
N GLU A 93 10.44 -31.17 -22.16
CA GLU A 93 11.88 -31.40 -22.07
C GLU A 93 12.26 -31.93 -20.69
N PRO A 94 12.62 -33.22 -20.57
CA PRO A 94 12.79 -33.87 -19.28
C PRO A 94 14.15 -33.57 -18.64
N TRP A 95 14.14 -33.52 -17.32
CA TRP A 95 15.30 -33.65 -16.44
C TRP A 95 14.84 -34.35 -15.14
N THR A 96 15.77 -34.78 -14.28
CA THR A 96 15.43 -35.66 -13.15
C THR A 96 15.84 -35.08 -11.81
N ILE A 97 15.01 -35.27 -10.78
CA ILE A 97 15.37 -35.02 -9.38
C ILE A 97 15.36 -36.32 -8.58
N ALA A 98 16.16 -36.39 -7.51
CA ALA A 98 16.34 -37.61 -6.73
C ALA A 98 15.07 -38.03 -5.97
N HIS A 99 14.29 -37.06 -5.51
CA HIS A 99 13.07 -37.28 -4.74
C HIS A 99 12.04 -36.19 -5.08
N SER A 100 10.76 -36.52 -5.10
CA SER A 100 9.69 -35.54 -4.87
C SER A 100 9.43 -35.42 -3.37
N TRP A 101 8.87 -34.29 -2.96
CA TRP A 101 8.49 -34.03 -1.57
C TRP A 101 6.99 -33.71 -1.49
N THR A 102 6.35 -34.14 -0.41
CA THR A 102 4.96 -33.80 -0.11
C THR A 102 4.84 -33.39 1.34
N ARG A 103 4.35 -32.17 1.55
CA ARG A 103 4.00 -31.63 2.85
C ARG A 103 2.84 -32.41 3.47
N GLY A 104 2.96 -32.75 4.75
CA GLY A 104 1.83 -33.24 5.53
C GLY A 104 1.51 -32.29 6.69
N ALA A 105 0.86 -32.82 7.72
CA ALA A 105 0.42 -32.02 8.85
C ALA A 105 1.60 -31.44 9.64
N ALA A 106 1.45 -30.19 10.07
CA ALA A 106 2.35 -29.52 11.01
C ALA A 106 1.52 -28.86 12.11
N ARG A 107 1.85 -29.13 13.38
CA ARG A 107 1.20 -28.51 14.53
C ARG A 107 2.25 -28.09 15.55
N ALA A 108 2.07 -26.92 16.14
CA ALA A 108 2.89 -26.47 17.24
C ALA A 108 2.07 -25.69 18.27
N ARG A 109 2.55 -25.69 19.52
CA ARG A 109 2.01 -24.88 20.60
C ARG A 109 3.10 -24.55 21.61
N ILE A 110 2.99 -23.38 22.22
CA ILE A 110 3.70 -23.06 23.46
C ILE A 110 3.07 -23.89 24.57
N VAL A 111 3.90 -24.54 25.38
CA VAL A 111 3.45 -25.34 26.54
C VAL A 111 3.79 -24.68 27.87
N SER A 112 4.73 -23.72 27.87
CA SER A 112 5.16 -22.94 29.03
C SER A 112 5.80 -21.62 28.55
N PRO A 113 5.58 -20.47 29.22
CA PRO A 113 4.94 -20.27 30.53
C PRO A 113 3.40 -20.18 30.49
N THR A 114 2.81 -20.06 29.31
CA THR A 114 1.35 -20.06 29.11
C THR A 114 1.05 -20.82 27.84
N GLU A 115 0.08 -21.73 27.89
CA GLU A 115 -0.28 -22.51 26.72
C GLU A 115 -0.86 -21.61 25.62
N HIS A 116 -0.35 -21.74 24.39
CA HIS A 116 -0.81 -20.95 23.26
C HIS A 116 -0.58 -21.70 21.94
N PRO A 117 -1.59 -21.84 21.05
CA PRO A 117 -1.41 -22.49 19.76
C PRO A 117 -0.50 -21.67 18.84
N LEU A 118 0.32 -22.31 18.02
CA LEU A 118 1.15 -21.67 17.02
C LEU A 118 0.74 -22.14 15.62
N THR A 119 0.48 -21.19 14.73
CA THR A 119 0.23 -21.47 13.32
C THR A 119 1.55 -21.67 12.61
N ILE A 120 1.79 -22.88 12.09
CA ILE A 120 3.02 -23.27 11.41
C ILE A 120 2.75 -24.08 10.14
N ALA A 121 3.73 -24.11 9.23
CA ALA A 121 3.81 -25.10 8.16
C ALA A 121 5.27 -25.52 7.94
N SER A 122 5.52 -26.76 7.53
CA SER A 122 6.87 -27.26 7.20
C SER A 122 7.62 -26.30 6.25
N ALA A 123 8.93 -26.18 6.28
CA ALA A 123 9.64 -25.59 5.14
C ALA A 123 9.63 -26.59 3.97
N GLY A 124 9.69 -26.10 2.73
CA GLY A 124 9.80 -26.98 1.56
C GLY A 124 11.02 -27.90 1.71
N TRP A 125 10.87 -29.17 1.34
CA TRP A 125 11.93 -30.19 1.47
C TRP A 125 12.33 -30.55 2.92
N SER A 126 11.54 -30.15 3.91
CA SER A 126 11.82 -30.47 5.32
C SER A 126 11.48 -31.92 5.69
N PRO A 127 12.32 -32.61 6.49
CA PRO A 127 11.97 -33.92 7.03
C PRO A 127 10.86 -33.82 8.09
N SER A 128 10.24 -34.95 8.40
CA SER A 128 9.30 -35.08 9.54
C SER A 128 10.03 -34.93 10.88
N THR A 129 9.33 -34.51 11.91
CA THR A 129 9.78 -34.73 13.29
C THR A 129 9.65 -36.22 13.65
N ALA A 130 10.39 -36.67 14.66
CA ALA A 130 10.25 -38.03 15.21
C ALA A 130 9.00 -38.13 16.12
N GLY A 131 7.81 -37.94 15.53
CA GLY A 131 6.56 -37.74 16.27
C GLY A 131 6.51 -36.39 16.97
N VAL A 132 5.84 -36.33 18.12
CA VAL A 132 5.73 -35.11 18.94
C VAL A 132 7.06 -34.82 19.63
N VAL A 133 7.64 -33.65 19.36
CA VAL A 133 8.88 -33.19 19.97
C VAL A 133 8.58 -32.00 20.86
N ARG A 134 9.03 -32.07 22.12
CA ARG A 134 8.93 -30.97 23.09
C ARG A 134 10.33 -30.53 23.50
N GLY A 135 10.59 -29.23 23.45
CA GLY A 135 11.91 -28.69 23.78
C GLY A 135 11.89 -27.21 24.16
N PRO A 136 12.95 -26.73 24.82
CA PRO A 136 13.11 -25.31 25.09
C PRO A 136 13.32 -24.54 23.79
N VAL A 137 12.74 -23.35 23.70
CA VAL A 137 13.00 -22.44 22.59
C VAL A 137 14.30 -21.68 22.86
N LEU A 138 15.23 -21.67 21.91
CA LEU A 138 16.50 -20.93 22.01
C LEU A 138 16.66 -19.95 20.84
N TYR A 139 17.09 -18.73 21.15
CA TYR A 139 17.49 -17.75 20.16
C TYR A 139 18.98 -17.93 19.80
N PHE A 140 19.24 -18.32 18.55
CA PHE A 140 20.57 -18.45 17.98
C PHE A 140 20.94 -17.15 17.26
N GLU A 141 21.63 -16.26 17.96
CA GLU A 141 21.89 -14.90 17.48
C GLU A 141 23.13 -14.74 16.59
N ALA A 142 23.89 -15.83 16.36
CA ALA A 142 25.14 -15.81 15.62
C ALA A 142 24.95 -15.39 14.15
N LYS A 143 25.73 -14.39 13.71
CA LYS A 143 25.69 -13.81 12.36
C LYS A 143 26.84 -14.28 11.47
N THR A 144 27.93 -14.77 12.04
CA THR A 144 29.07 -15.34 11.28
C THR A 144 29.37 -16.77 11.71
N LYS A 145 30.13 -17.51 10.91
CA LYS A 145 30.48 -18.92 11.20
C LYS A 145 31.27 -19.05 12.50
N GLU A 146 32.15 -18.10 12.80
CA GLU A 146 32.99 -18.08 14.01
C GLU A 146 32.13 -17.97 15.27
N GLU A 147 31.00 -17.29 15.19
CA GLU A 147 30.08 -17.12 16.32
C GLU A 147 29.28 -18.37 16.66
N PHE A 148 29.23 -19.37 15.76
CA PHE A 148 28.51 -20.63 16.01
C PHE A 148 29.10 -21.35 17.23
N GLU A 149 30.42 -21.27 17.43
CA GLU A 149 31.13 -21.87 18.56
C GLU A 149 30.60 -21.42 19.93
N LYS A 150 30.03 -20.20 20.02
CA LYS A 150 29.40 -19.69 21.26
C LYS A 150 28.23 -20.58 21.72
N PHE A 151 27.65 -21.34 20.81
CA PHE A 151 26.48 -22.20 21.03
C PHE A 151 26.82 -23.70 21.10
N ARG A 152 28.09 -24.08 20.95
CA ARG A 152 28.52 -25.48 20.98
C ARG A 152 28.16 -26.16 22.30
N GLY A 153 27.56 -27.35 22.22
CA GLY A 153 27.04 -28.12 23.35
C GLY A 153 25.75 -27.59 23.99
N LYS A 154 25.10 -26.55 23.43
CA LYS A 154 23.95 -25.88 24.08
C LYS A 154 22.60 -26.11 23.42
N LEU A 155 22.55 -26.67 22.19
CA LEU A 155 21.31 -26.72 21.40
C LEU A 155 20.63 -28.09 21.36
N LYS A 156 21.15 -29.09 22.06
CA LYS A 156 20.62 -30.46 22.05
C LYS A 156 19.15 -30.51 22.50
N GLY A 157 18.27 -30.97 21.61
CA GLY A 157 16.84 -31.08 21.84
C GLY A 157 16.09 -29.74 21.84
N ALA A 158 16.75 -28.63 21.50
CA ALA A 158 16.13 -27.31 21.47
C ALA A 158 15.32 -27.08 20.19
N ILE A 159 14.30 -26.24 20.30
CA ILE A 159 13.59 -25.64 19.16
C ILE A 159 14.22 -24.28 18.91
N VAL A 160 14.86 -24.09 17.76
CA VAL A 160 15.70 -22.90 17.51
C VAL A 160 14.95 -21.86 16.68
N ILE A 161 15.04 -20.61 17.11
CA ILE A 161 14.76 -19.42 16.30
C ILE A 161 16.09 -18.65 16.12
N TYR A 162 16.32 -17.98 14.99
CA TYR A 162 17.65 -17.41 14.68
C TYR A 162 17.63 -16.02 14.02
N GLN A 163 16.45 -15.45 13.83
CA GLN A 163 16.26 -14.11 13.29
C GLN A 163 15.68 -13.20 14.37
N GLU A 164 16.17 -11.97 14.45
CA GLU A 164 15.47 -10.95 15.21
C GLU A 164 14.27 -10.49 14.37
N PRO A 165 13.05 -10.45 14.92
CA PRO A 165 11.87 -10.07 14.13
C PRO A 165 11.91 -8.57 13.79
N THR A 166 11.55 -8.25 12.54
CA THR A 166 11.34 -6.87 12.07
C THR A 166 9.92 -6.38 12.38
N SER A 167 9.56 -5.12 12.09
CA SER A 167 8.15 -4.71 12.19
C SER A 167 7.28 -5.45 11.15
N LEU A 168 6.03 -5.78 11.50
CA LEU A 168 5.03 -6.26 10.54
C LEU A 168 4.24 -5.10 9.90
N SER A 169 4.36 -3.89 10.46
CA SER A 169 3.92 -2.68 9.77
C SER A 169 4.81 -2.49 8.53
N PRO A 170 4.24 -2.12 7.36
CA PRO A 170 5.02 -1.95 6.16
C PRO A 170 6.21 -1.01 6.43
N PRO A 171 7.44 -1.39 6.05
CA PRO A 171 8.60 -0.52 6.24
C PRO A 171 8.37 0.81 5.53
N ARG A 172 8.95 1.88 6.06
CA ARG A 172 8.99 3.19 5.40
C ARG A 172 9.61 2.96 4.02
N PRO A 173 8.93 3.29 2.90
CA PRO A 173 9.62 3.34 1.62
C PRO A 173 10.72 4.39 1.77
N GLU A 174 11.99 3.98 1.85
CA GLU A 174 13.14 4.90 1.94
C GLU A 174 13.18 5.85 0.73
N ASN A 175 12.49 5.46 -0.34
CA ASN A 175 12.15 6.26 -1.48
C ASN A 175 10.76 5.73 -1.95
N PRO A 176 9.72 6.57 -2.12
CA PRO A 176 8.44 6.15 -2.69
C PRO A 176 8.59 5.63 -4.12
N ASN A 177 9.65 6.11 -4.80
CA ASN A 177 10.12 5.54 -6.03
C ASN A 177 11.23 4.51 -5.79
N GLY A 178 11.64 4.11 -4.60
CA GLY A 178 12.76 3.18 -4.35
C GLY A 178 12.42 1.74 -4.70
N GLU A 179 11.13 1.41 -4.64
CA GLU A 179 10.59 0.16 -5.15
C GLU A 179 10.57 0.12 -6.69
N ILE A 180 10.71 1.27 -7.38
CA ILE A 180 10.59 1.40 -8.86
C ILE A 180 11.83 2.03 -9.55
N LEU A 181 12.58 2.84 -8.82
CA LEU A 181 13.76 3.67 -9.12
C LEU A 181 14.70 3.57 -7.92
N ARG A 182 15.40 2.44 -7.85
CA ARG A 182 16.58 2.30 -6.99
C ARG A 182 17.65 3.28 -7.50
N PRO A 183 18.42 3.95 -6.61
CA PRO A 183 19.48 4.85 -7.04
C PRO A 183 20.45 4.11 -7.97
N MET A 184 20.93 4.83 -8.98
CA MET A 184 21.83 4.35 -10.02
C MET A 184 22.97 3.52 -9.40
N GLN A 185 22.96 2.21 -9.65
CA GLN A 185 24.14 1.40 -9.37
C GLN A 185 25.22 1.74 -10.40
N ALA A 186 26.48 1.68 -9.96
CA ALA A 186 27.62 1.93 -10.84
C ALA A 186 27.51 1.05 -12.10
N PRO A 187 27.84 1.59 -13.29
CA PRO A 187 27.75 0.84 -14.55
C PRO A 187 28.52 -0.49 -14.46
N PRO A 188 28.08 -1.51 -15.21
CA PRO A 188 28.73 -2.81 -15.23
C PRO A 188 30.21 -2.67 -15.62
N PRO A 189 31.10 -3.56 -15.12
CA PRO A 189 32.46 -3.61 -15.63
C PRO A 189 32.48 -3.90 -17.14
N VAL A 190 33.47 -3.41 -17.86
CA VAL A 190 33.53 -3.46 -19.33
C VAL A 190 34.00 -4.83 -19.81
N LYS A 191 33.30 -5.48 -20.76
CA LYS A 191 33.69 -6.67 -21.54
C LYS A 191 35.07 -7.33 -21.19
N GLY A 192 35.17 -8.23 -20.19
CA GLY A 192 36.26 -9.20 -19.97
C GLY A 192 36.52 -9.89 -18.59
N GLN A 193 35.69 -9.80 -17.52
CA GLN A 193 35.84 -10.49 -16.19
C GLN A 193 34.52 -11.19 -15.80
N PRO A 194 34.57 -12.10 -14.81
CA PRO A 194 33.37 -12.62 -14.14
C PRO A 194 32.57 -11.54 -13.39
N ALA A 195 31.25 -11.73 -13.35
CA ALA A 195 30.36 -10.96 -12.50
C ALA A 195 30.84 -10.99 -11.04
N PRO A 196 30.63 -9.92 -10.24
CA PRO A 196 30.80 -10.02 -8.80
C PRO A 196 29.98 -11.22 -8.31
N PRO A 197 30.55 -12.09 -7.44
CA PRO A 197 29.81 -13.22 -6.93
C PRO A 197 28.52 -12.71 -6.32
N SER A 198 27.42 -13.37 -6.66
CA SER A 198 26.11 -13.01 -6.15
C SER A 198 26.19 -12.89 -4.62
N PRO A 199 25.71 -11.80 -4.01
CA PRO A 199 25.64 -11.71 -2.55
C PRO A 199 24.85 -12.87 -1.93
N PHE A 200 23.98 -13.52 -2.73
CA PHE A 200 23.27 -14.75 -2.38
C PHE A 200 24.18 -15.96 -2.20
N ALA A 201 25.31 -16.06 -2.91
CA ALA A 201 26.22 -17.21 -2.78
C ALA A 201 26.84 -17.28 -1.37
N ALA A 202 27.25 -16.13 -0.83
CA ALA A 202 27.77 -16.02 0.53
C ALA A 202 26.69 -16.30 1.59
N LEU A 203 25.47 -15.79 1.38
CA LEU A 203 24.32 -16.05 2.26
C LEU A 203 23.91 -17.53 2.25
N ALA A 204 23.89 -18.17 1.08
CA ALA A 204 23.59 -19.59 0.92
C ALA A 204 24.66 -20.47 1.58
N GLU A 205 25.94 -20.11 1.46
CA GLU A 205 27.03 -20.81 2.12
C GLU A 205 26.94 -20.73 3.65
N LEU A 206 26.64 -19.55 4.20
CA LEU A 206 26.41 -19.37 5.63
C LEU A 206 25.18 -20.15 6.11
N GLY A 207 24.10 -20.15 5.32
CA GLY A 207 22.89 -20.94 5.58
C GLY A 207 23.18 -22.44 5.66
N ARG A 208 23.94 -23.00 4.71
CA ARG A 208 24.37 -24.41 4.73
C ARG A 208 25.22 -24.73 5.96
N ALA A 209 26.20 -23.89 6.27
CA ALA A 209 27.04 -24.07 7.45
C ALA A 209 26.23 -24.06 8.75
N ARG A 210 25.23 -23.18 8.86
CA ARG A 210 24.33 -23.13 10.03
C ARG A 210 23.49 -24.39 10.16
N SER A 211 22.90 -24.89 9.06
CA SER A 211 22.10 -26.11 9.08
C SER A 211 22.92 -27.33 9.49
N GLU A 212 24.16 -27.44 9.00
CA GLU A 212 25.06 -28.52 9.39
C GLU A 212 25.47 -28.41 10.87
N PHE A 213 25.74 -27.20 11.36
CA PHE A 213 26.03 -26.96 12.77
C PHE A 213 24.85 -27.36 13.68
N PHE A 214 23.63 -26.94 13.34
CA PHE A 214 22.43 -27.32 14.10
C PHE A 214 22.22 -28.85 14.14
N LYS A 215 22.55 -29.55 13.05
CA LYS A 215 22.44 -31.01 12.97
C LYS A 215 23.44 -31.67 13.92
N GLN A 216 24.70 -31.20 13.92
CA GLN A 216 25.75 -31.70 14.81
C GLN A 216 25.42 -31.46 16.29
N GLU A 217 24.78 -30.33 16.61
CA GLU A 217 24.35 -29.98 17.96
C GLU A 217 23.10 -30.72 18.44
N GLY A 218 22.41 -31.43 17.54
CA GLY A 218 21.20 -32.18 17.85
C GLY A 218 19.99 -31.28 18.12
N VAL A 219 19.85 -30.18 17.38
CA VAL A 219 18.64 -29.33 17.36
C VAL A 219 17.42 -30.18 16.98
N ALA A 220 16.34 -30.03 17.73
CA ALA A 220 15.11 -30.80 17.55
C ALA A 220 14.28 -30.30 16.36
N ALA A 221 14.12 -28.99 16.25
CA ALA A 221 13.42 -28.33 15.15
C ALA A 221 13.86 -26.87 15.01
N VAL A 222 13.62 -26.27 13.85
CA VAL A 222 13.86 -24.85 13.58
C VAL A 222 12.54 -24.16 13.23
N LEU A 223 12.24 -23.03 13.87
CA LEU A 223 11.12 -22.16 13.52
C LEU A 223 11.66 -20.91 12.82
N ARG A 224 11.20 -20.67 11.58
CA ARG A 224 11.53 -19.49 10.77
C ARG A 224 10.39 -18.49 10.83
N ASP A 225 10.73 -17.21 10.96
CA ASP A 225 9.75 -16.14 10.84
C ASP A 225 9.23 -16.12 9.40
N SER A 226 7.90 -16.15 9.23
CA SER A 226 7.26 -15.90 7.93
C SER A 226 7.46 -14.45 7.46
N ASN A 227 7.60 -13.52 8.41
CA ASN A 227 7.71 -12.09 8.20
C ASN A 227 6.57 -11.50 7.34
N LYS A 228 5.39 -12.12 7.39
CA LYS A 228 4.17 -11.63 6.75
C LYS A 228 3.14 -11.24 7.81
N PRO A 229 2.31 -10.21 7.56
CA PRO A 229 1.26 -9.79 8.48
C PRO A 229 0.02 -10.71 8.38
N HIS A 230 -0.94 -10.50 9.29
CA HIS A 230 -2.29 -11.07 9.23
C HIS A 230 -2.34 -12.59 9.40
N GLY A 231 -1.37 -13.18 10.12
CA GLY A 231 -1.29 -14.63 10.28
C GLY A 231 -0.92 -15.37 8.99
N LEU A 232 -0.41 -14.67 7.99
CA LEU A 232 0.10 -15.29 6.77
C LEU A 232 1.41 -16.02 7.05
N LEU A 233 1.55 -17.19 6.44
CA LEU A 233 2.79 -17.94 6.39
C LEU A 233 3.55 -17.58 5.12
N ASN A 234 4.84 -17.81 5.15
CA ASN A 234 5.71 -17.70 3.98
C ASN A 234 6.28 -19.08 3.70
N MET A 235 6.72 -19.33 2.47
CA MET A 235 7.30 -20.60 2.09
C MET A 235 8.62 -20.40 1.37
N THR A 236 9.62 -21.21 1.72
CA THR A 236 10.83 -21.41 0.92
C THR A 236 11.34 -22.82 1.19
N GLY A 237 12.18 -23.33 0.30
CA GLY A 237 12.83 -24.63 0.48
C GLY A 237 14.02 -24.60 1.44
N ILE A 238 14.39 -25.78 1.97
CA ILE A 238 15.69 -26.04 2.61
C ILE A 238 16.53 -27.11 1.89
N GLY A 239 16.04 -27.59 0.73
CA GLY A 239 16.74 -28.56 -0.13
C GLY A 239 17.63 -27.93 -1.21
N GLY A 240 17.46 -26.63 -1.49
CA GLY A 240 18.20 -25.88 -2.52
C GLY A 240 18.05 -26.46 -3.94
N GLU A 241 18.90 -26.00 -4.86
CA GLU A 241 18.87 -26.37 -6.29
C GLU A 241 19.04 -27.88 -6.56
N LYS A 242 19.44 -28.66 -5.55
CA LYS A 242 19.61 -30.11 -5.64
C LYS A 242 18.42 -30.90 -5.11
N PHE A 243 17.40 -30.22 -4.56
CA PHE A 243 16.21 -30.85 -3.98
C PHE A 243 16.57 -31.87 -2.88
N GLU A 244 17.61 -31.55 -2.08
CA GLU A 244 18.08 -32.43 -1.01
C GLU A 244 17.09 -32.45 0.16
N ILE A 245 17.05 -33.57 0.89
CA ILE A 245 16.30 -33.65 2.14
C ILE A 245 16.96 -32.71 3.15
N GLY A 246 16.18 -31.78 3.69
CA GLY A 246 16.65 -30.84 4.70
C GLY A 246 17.29 -31.55 5.90
N ALA A 247 18.36 -30.96 6.43
CA ALA A 247 19.12 -31.56 7.53
C ALA A 247 18.32 -31.74 8.84
N ILE A 248 17.33 -30.86 9.08
CA ILE A 248 16.61 -30.74 10.35
C ILE A 248 15.14 -30.38 10.06
N PRO A 249 14.18 -30.92 10.84
CA PRO A 249 12.79 -30.47 10.79
C PRO A 249 12.73 -28.95 10.97
N THR A 250 12.19 -28.27 9.98
CA THR A 250 12.14 -26.81 9.91
C THR A 250 10.73 -26.42 9.50
N ALA A 251 10.13 -25.47 10.20
CA ALA A 251 8.82 -24.93 9.86
C ALA A 251 8.87 -23.40 9.83
N PHE A 252 8.04 -22.80 8.98
CA PHE A 252 7.67 -21.41 9.10
C PHE A 252 6.58 -21.25 10.15
N ILE A 253 6.67 -20.18 10.92
CA ILE A 253 5.66 -19.74 11.89
C ILE A 253 5.17 -18.34 11.48
N THR A 254 3.91 -18.04 11.78
CA THR A 254 3.33 -16.70 11.55
C THR A 254 4.17 -15.60 12.21
N GLY A 255 4.18 -14.42 11.59
CA GLY A 255 5.00 -13.30 12.08
C GLY A 255 4.64 -12.91 13.51
N GLU A 256 3.34 -12.98 13.84
CA GLU A 256 2.80 -12.75 15.16
C GLU A 256 3.26 -13.83 16.16
N GLY A 257 3.21 -15.10 15.77
CA GLY A 257 3.67 -16.23 16.58
C GLY A 257 5.17 -16.17 16.87
N TYR A 258 5.98 -15.87 15.86
CA TYR A 258 7.43 -15.71 16.00
C TYR A 258 7.79 -14.57 16.95
N ARG A 259 7.16 -13.41 16.79
CA ARG A 259 7.37 -12.24 17.65
C ARG A 259 6.92 -12.47 19.08
N MET A 260 5.84 -13.21 19.27
CA MET A 260 5.40 -13.62 20.61
C MET A 260 6.46 -14.51 21.28
N LEU A 261 6.98 -15.53 20.60
CA LEU A 261 8.08 -16.35 21.13
C LEU A 261 9.30 -15.50 21.48
N PHE A 262 9.69 -14.60 20.58
CA PHE A 262 10.83 -13.71 20.79
C PHE A 262 10.64 -12.78 22.01
N ARG A 263 9.45 -12.21 22.22
CA ARG A 263 9.15 -11.40 23.41
C ARG A 263 9.14 -12.26 24.69
N MET A 264 8.53 -13.44 24.65
CA MET A 264 8.49 -14.34 25.82
C MET A 264 9.89 -14.77 26.26
N LEU A 265 10.80 -15.03 25.32
CA LEU A 265 12.21 -15.35 25.61
C LEU A 265 12.95 -14.23 26.34
N LYS A 266 12.56 -12.96 26.16
CA LYS A 266 13.11 -11.83 26.93
C LYS A 266 12.68 -11.83 28.39
N HIS A 267 11.58 -12.51 28.72
CA HIS A 267 10.98 -12.53 30.05
C HIS A 267 11.15 -13.87 30.79
N GLY A 268 11.66 -14.90 30.12
CA GLY A 268 11.91 -16.19 30.75
C GLY A 268 12.04 -17.34 29.77
N LYS A 269 12.09 -18.56 30.30
CA LYS A 269 12.16 -19.77 29.49
C LYS A 269 10.81 -20.03 28.80
N VAL A 270 10.89 -20.43 27.53
CA VAL A 270 9.74 -20.84 26.74
C VAL A 270 9.94 -22.29 26.31
N GLU A 271 8.90 -23.11 26.42
CA GLU A 271 8.90 -24.46 25.86
C GLU A 271 7.83 -24.55 24.77
N VAL A 272 8.18 -25.22 23.67
CA VAL A 272 7.27 -25.49 22.55
C VAL A 272 7.19 -26.99 22.33
N GLU A 273 6.00 -27.42 21.94
CA GLU A 273 5.73 -28.75 21.42
C GLU A 273 5.44 -28.61 19.91
N ILE A 274 6.09 -29.42 19.08
CA ILE A 274 5.95 -29.42 17.62
C ILE A 274 5.87 -30.84 17.08
N GLU A 275 5.03 -31.05 16.08
CA GLU A 275 4.99 -32.27 15.28
C GLU A 275 4.80 -31.91 13.81
N MET A 276 5.60 -32.54 12.94
CA MET A 276 5.54 -32.39 11.49
C MET A 276 5.62 -33.78 10.84
N SER A 277 4.73 -34.03 9.88
CA SER A 277 4.77 -35.20 9.01
C SER A 277 4.95 -34.74 7.58
N ASN A 278 6.00 -35.18 6.89
CA ASN A 278 6.25 -34.96 5.46
C ASN A 278 6.66 -36.30 4.81
N SER A 279 6.54 -36.41 3.48
CA SER A 279 6.93 -37.61 2.75
C SER A 279 7.80 -37.30 1.54
N PHE A 280 8.60 -38.30 1.13
CA PHE A 280 9.48 -38.22 -0.03
C PHE A 280 9.27 -39.43 -0.93
N SER A 281 9.41 -39.26 -2.24
CA SER A 281 9.34 -40.40 -3.16
C SER A 281 10.51 -41.38 -2.95
N ALA A 282 10.20 -42.67 -3.11
CA ALA A 282 11.20 -43.74 -3.01
C ALA A 282 12.11 -43.85 -4.26
N LYS A 283 11.74 -43.19 -5.36
CA LYS A 283 12.46 -43.21 -6.63
C LYS A 283 12.62 -41.78 -7.17
N PRO A 284 13.65 -41.55 -8.00
CA PRO A 284 13.76 -40.33 -8.79
C PRO A 284 12.50 -40.07 -9.60
N VAL A 285 12.19 -38.79 -9.82
CA VAL A 285 11.06 -38.34 -10.62
C VAL A 285 11.53 -37.46 -11.77
N ASP A 286 10.87 -37.61 -12.92
CA ASP A 286 11.07 -36.74 -14.07
C ASP A 286 10.33 -35.42 -13.85
N VAL A 287 10.98 -34.32 -14.23
CA VAL A 287 10.47 -32.95 -14.24
C VAL A 287 10.65 -32.41 -15.65
N TYR A 288 9.76 -31.50 -16.09
CA TYR A 288 9.73 -31.08 -17.48
C TYR A 288 9.64 -29.56 -17.61
N ASN A 289 10.38 -28.98 -18.54
CA ASN A 289 10.00 -27.69 -19.11
C ASN A 289 8.99 -27.92 -20.25
N THR A 290 7.99 -27.05 -20.39
CA THR A 290 7.03 -27.13 -21.51
C THR A 290 7.42 -26.13 -22.59
N VAL A 291 7.64 -26.60 -23.82
CA VAL A 291 8.14 -25.78 -24.93
C VAL A 291 7.20 -25.87 -26.13
N ALA A 292 6.94 -24.75 -26.79
CA ALA A 292 6.21 -24.68 -28.07
C ALA A 292 6.71 -23.51 -28.94
N GLU A 293 6.46 -23.56 -30.25
CA GLU A 293 7.00 -22.59 -31.21
C GLU A 293 5.97 -22.11 -32.25
N ILE A 294 6.04 -20.82 -32.60
CA ILE A 294 5.55 -20.27 -33.87
C ILE A 294 6.76 -20.15 -34.80
N ARG A 295 6.80 -20.97 -35.85
CA ARG A 295 7.94 -21.03 -36.77
C ARG A 295 8.11 -19.73 -37.58
N GLY A 296 9.35 -19.24 -37.64
CA GLY A 296 9.70 -18.06 -38.44
C GLY A 296 9.60 -18.28 -39.95
N SER A 297 9.38 -17.19 -40.70
CA SER A 297 9.22 -17.22 -42.17
C SER A 297 10.54 -17.05 -42.94
N GLU A 298 11.40 -16.13 -42.51
CA GLU A 298 12.63 -15.74 -43.21
C GLU A 298 13.90 -16.30 -42.53
N LYS A 299 13.91 -16.28 -41.20
CA LYS A 299 15.02 -16.68 -40.33
C LYS A 299 14.55 -17.73 -39.31
N PRO A 300 14.02 -18.89 -39.75
CA PRO A 300 13.38 -19.87 -38.86
C PRO A 300 14.32 -20.48 -37.81
N ASP A 301 15.63 -20.40 -38.01
CA ASP A 301 16.64 -20.93 -37.08
C ASP A 301 17.03 -19.92 -35.99
N GLU A 302 16.65 -18.65 -36.13
CA GLU A 302 16.83 -17.61 -35.10
C GLU A 302 15.57 -17.56 -34.21
N VAL A 303 15.75 -17.39 -32.90
CA VAL A 303 14.68 -17.57 -31.89
C VAL A 303 14.51 -16.32 -31.01
N VAL A 304 13.26 -15.92 -30.77
CA VAL A 304 12.86 -15.00 -29.69
C VAL A 304 12.07 -15.80 -28.66
N LEU A 305 12.39 -15.69 -27.38
CA LEU A 305 11.80 -16.53 -26.34
C LEU A 305 10.89 -15.71 -25.40
N LEU A 306 9.69 -16.20 -25.15
CA LEU A 306 8.82 -15.78 -24.05
C LEU A 306 8.80 -16.87 -22.98
N GLY A 307 8.96 -16.47 -21.72
CA GLY A 307 9.07 -17.40 -20.60
C GLY A 307 8.29 -16.99 -19.35
N ALA A 308 7.95 -17.99 -18.56
CA ALA A 308 7.47 -17.89 -17.18
C ALA A 308 7.72 -19.25 -16.52
N HIS A 309 7.72 -19.34 -15.19
CA HIS A 309 7.79 -20.64 -14.54
C HIS A 309 6.39 -21.18 -14.25
N LEU A 310 6.26 -22.50 -14.36
CA LEU A 310 5.01 -23.22 -14.16
C LEU A 310 4.93 -23.85 -12.78
N ASP A 311 6.03 -24.08 -12.09
CA ASP A 311 5.99 -24.57 -10.71
C ASP A 311 5.49 -23.49 -9.73
N SER A 312 5.14 -23.92 -8.52
CA SER A 312 4.77 -23.03 -7.42
C SER A 312 5.09 -23.70 -6.07
N TRP A 313 5.20 -22.91 -5.01
CA TRP A 313 5.03 -23.46 -3.66
C TRP A 313 3.62 -24.04 -3.42
N ASP A 314 3.50 -24.79 -2.32
CA ASP A 314 2.37 -25.68 -2.02
C ASP A 314 1.51 -25.26 -0.83
N LEU A 315 1.59 -24.01 -0.38
CA LEU A 315 0.69 -23.47 0.65
C LEU A 315 -0.63 -22.92 0.09
N GLY A 316 -0.58 -22.30 -1.10
CA GLY A 316 -1.73 -21.79 -1.82
C GLY A 316 -2.02 -22.63 -3.06
N THR A 317 -2.32 -21.96 -4.17
CA THR A 317 -2.57 -22.56 -5.48
C THR A 317 -1.56 -22.12 -6.55
N GLY A 318 -0.57 -21.32 -6.19
CA GLY A 318 0.42 -20.80 -7.14
C GLY A 318 -0.19 -19.82 -8.15
N THR A 319 -1.24 -19.08 -7.78
CA THR A 319 -1.95 -18.23 -8.75
C THR A 319 -1.07 -17.06 -9.17
N THR A 320 -0.66 -16.23 -8.23
CA THR A 320 0.18 -15.05 -8.46
C THR A 320 1.64 -15.42 -8.65
N ASP A 321 2.05 -16.62 -8.21
CA ASP A 321 3.44 -17.07 -8.26
C ASP A 321 3.53 -18.54 -8.72
N ASN A 322 3.63 -18.82 -10.02
CA ASN A 322 3.56 -17.88 -11.14
C ASN A 322 2.54 -18.32 -12.19
N GLY A 323 1.32 -18.60 -11.74
CA GLY A 323 0.20 -18.96 -12.61
C GLY A 323 -0.13 -17.81 -13.55
N THR A 324 -0.14 -16.59 -13.04
CA THR A 324 -0.37 -15.36 -13.80
C THR A 324 0.60 -15.21 -14.97
N GLY A 325 1.91 -15.30 -14.74
CA GLY A 325 2.91 -15.20 -15.81
C GLY A 325 2.83 -16.36 -16.80
N SER A 326 2.66 -17.60 -16.32
CA SER A 326 2.47 -18.76 -17.18
C SER A 326 1.28 -18.62 -18.12
N MET A 327 0.13 -18.13 -17.61
CA MET A 327 -1.07 -17.95 -18.42
C MET A 327 -0.99 -16.73 -19.35
N VAL A 328 -0.25 -15.70 -18.95
CA VAL A 328 0.07 -14.54 -19.82
C VAL A 328 0.94 -14.96 -21.01
N VAL A 329 1.95 -15.84 -20.81
CA VAL A 329 2.74 -16.44 -21.91
C VAL A 329 1.85 -17.31 -22.82
N LEU A 330 0.95 -18.09 -22.22
CA LEU A 330 0.02 -18.95 -22.95
C LEU A 330 -1.00 -18.14 -23.78
N GLU A 331 -1.48 -17.02 -23.25
CA GLU A 331 -2.38 -16.09 -23.92
C GLU A 331 -1.67 -15.35 -25.07
N ALA A 332 -0.41 -14.93 -24.88
CA ALA A 332 0.40 -14.36 -25.94
C ALA A 332 0.60 -15.35 -27.11
N ALA A 333 0.84 -16.63 -26.79
CA ALA A 333 0.93 -17.69 -27.80
C ALA A 333 -0.38 -17.87 -28.57
N ARG A 334 -1.53 -17.89 -27.86
CA ARG A 334 -2.86 -18.00 -28.46
C ARG A 334 -3.12 -16.87 -29.45
N ALA A 335 -2.92 -15.62 -29.04
CA ALA A 335 -3.20 -14.45 -29.85
C ALA A 335 -2.33 -14.42 -31.12
N LEU A 336 -1.02 -14.63 -30.99
CA LEU A 336 -0.09 -14.64 -32.13
C LEU A 336 -0.41 -15.76 -33.13
N ALA A 337 -0.76 -16.96 -32.64
CA ALA A 337 -1.15 -18.07 -33.49
C ALA A 337 -2.50 -17.82 -34.19
N LYS A 338 -3.48 -17.25 -33.46
CA LYS A 338 -4.82 -16.93 -33.98
C LYS A 338 -4.79 -15.90 -35.10
N LEU A 339 -3.97 -14.86 -34.94
CA LEU A 339 -3.77 -13.81 -35.94
C LEU A 339 -2.99 -14.31 -37.17
N ASN A 340 -2.37 -15.49 -37.09
CA ASN A 340 -1.57 -16.10 -38.15
C ASN A 340 -0.48 -15.15 -38.69
N LEU A 341 0.08 -14.33 -37.79
CA LEU A 341 1.16 -13.43 -38.11
C LEU A 341 2.40 -14.23 -38.57
N LYS A 342 3.21 -13.64 -39.44
CA LYS A 342 4.40 -14.28 -40.02
C LYS A 342 5.66 -13.64 -39.47
N PRO A 343 6.08 -13.98 -38.24
CA PRO A 343 7.33 -13.45 -37.70
C PRO A 343 8.50 -13.94 -38.55
N LYS A 344 9.50 -13.09 -38.77
CA LYS A 344 10.71 -13.46 -39.52
C LYS A 344 11.49 -14.53 -38.79
N ARG A 345 11.65 -14.37 -37.47
CA ARG A 345 12.26 -15.34 -36.56
C ARG A 345 11.24 -16.26 -35.92
N THR A 346 11.68 -17.41 -35.43
CA THR A 346 10.84 -18.29 -34.63
C THR A 346 10.58 -17.65 -33.27
N ILE A 347 9.31 -17.65 -32.82
CA ILE A 347 8.95 -17.27 -31.45
C ILE A 347 8.75 -18.55 -30.66
N ARG A 348 9.50 -18.73 -29.58
CA ARG A 348 9.44 -19.89 -28.71
C ARG A 348 8.86 -19.51 -27.35
N PHE A 349 7.91 -20.29 -26.88
CA PHE A 349 7.27 -20.14 -25.58
C PHE A 349 7.78 -21.25 -24.68
N VAL A 350 8.28 -20.89 -23.49
CA VAL A 350 8.81 -21.86 -22.53
C VAL A 350 8.20 -21.63 -21.15
N LEU A 351 7.58 -22.68 -20.61
CA LEU A 351 7.15 -22.70 -19.22
C LEU A 351 8.15 -23.55 -18.42
N PHE A 352 8.97 -22.90 -17.60
CA PHE A 352 10.05 -23.53 -16.84
C PHE A 352 9.52 -24.27 -15.61
N SER A 353 10.32 -25.16 -15.04
CA SER A 353 10.00 -25.85 -13.78
C SER A 353 11.20 -25.86 -12.85
N GLY A 354 11.01 -25.76 -11.55
CA GLY A 354 12.10 -25.65 -10.58
C GLY A 354 12.68 -24.24 -10.46
N GLU A 355 11.91 -23.22 -10.82
CA GLU A 355 12.28 -21.82 -10.54
C GLU A 355 12.39 -21.61 -9.03
N GLU A 356 11.40 -22.14 -8.29
CA GLU A 356 11.21 -21.96 -6.85
C GLU A 356 12.38 -22.50 -6.01
N GLU A 357 13.10 -23.48 -6.56
CA GLU A 357 14.30 -24.08 -5.98
C GLU A 357 15.62 -23.46 -6.44
N GLY A 358 15.56 -22.42 -7.28
CA GLY A 358 16.70 -21.63 -7.73
C GLY A 358 16.98 -21.72 -9.22
N LEU A 359 15.97 -21.47 -10.05
CA LEU A 359 16.07 -21.35 -11.52
C LEU A 359 16.55 -22.65 -12.21
N VAL A 360 16.21 -23.82 -11.67
CA VAL A 360 16.77 -25.09 -12.11
C VAL A 360 16.32 -25.41 -13.54
N GLY A 361 15.04 -25.21 -13.86
CA GLY A 361 14.50 -25.48 -15.19
C GLY A 361 15.14 -24.66 -16.29
N SER A 362 15.33 -23.35 -16.09
CA SER A 362 16.01 -22.52 -17.09
C SER A 362 17.50 -22.82 -17.19
N LYS A 363 18.18 -23.20 -16.11
CA LYS A 363 19.57 -23.69 -16.17
C LYS A 363 19.68 -24.99 -16.97
N MET A 364 18.79 -25.95 -16.74
CA MET A 364 18.76 -27.22 -17.49
C MET A 364 18.46 -26.97 -18.97
N TYR A 365 17.53 -26.05 -19.27
CA TYR A 365 17.23 -25.63 -20.64
C TYR A 365 18.47 -25.03 -21.32
N VAL A 366 19.18 -24.11 -20.65
CA VAL A 366 20.41 -23.50 -21.18
C VAL A 366 21.49 -24.53 -21.48
N ASP A 367 21.71 -25.53 -20.59
CA ASP A 367 22.69 -26.58 -20.85
C ASP A 367 22.28 -27.51 -22.00
N ALA A 368 21.00 -27.91 -22.06
CA ALA A 368 20.47 -28.73 -23.14
C ALA A 368 20.52 -28.02 -24.51
N HIS A 369 20.37 -26.69 -24.52
CA HIS A 369 20.33 -25.86 -25.73
C HIS A 369 21.63 -25.11 -26.04
N LYS A 370 22.75 -25.45 -25.38
CA LYS A 370 24.03 -24.73 -25.50
C LYS A 370 24.52 -24.49 -26.94
N ASN A 371 24.20 -25.40 -27.86
CA ASN A 371 24.62 -25.34 -29.27
C ASN A 371 23.74 -24.44 -30.14
N GLU A 372 22.64 -23.89 -29.62
CA GLU A 372 21.74 -22.99 -30.33
C GLU A 372 21.54 -21.64 -29.64
N LEU A 373 22.13 -21.43 -28.46
CA LEU A 373 22.05 -20.16 -27.72
C LEU A 373 22.50 -18.96 -28.56
N GLU A 374 23.50 -19.17 -29.43
CA GLU A 374 24.00 -18.16 -30.37
C GLU A 374 22.99 -17.75 -31.45
N LYS A 375 21.88 -18.47 -31.59
CA LYS A 375 20.73 -18.13 -32.44
C LYS A 375 19.53 -17.56 -31.68
N VAL A 376 19.57 -17.54 -30.34
CA VAL A 376 18.52 -16.92 -29.52
C VAL A 376 18.76 -15.42 -29.45
N SER A 377 17.90 -14.62 -30.09
CA SER A 377 17.99 -13.16 -30.15
C SER A 377 17.74 -12.53 -28.78
N GLY A 378 16.71 -12.95 -28.06
CA GLY A 378 16.40 -12.43 -26.74
C GLY A 378 15.34 -13.26 -26.03
N VAL A 379 15.28 -13.12 -24.70
CA VAL A 379 14.37 -13.84 -23.81
C VAL A 379 13.63 -12.84 -22.93
N LEU A 380 12.30 -12.85 -22.90
CA LEU A 380 11.51 -12.05 -21.95
C LEU A 380 10.77 -12.97 -21.00
N VAL A 381 10.94 -12.78 -19.69
CA VAL A 381 10.28 -13.57 -18.63
C VAL A 381 9.28 -12.72 -17.83
N HIS A 382 8.11 -13.27 -17.54
CA HIS A 382 7.05 -12.65 -16.74
C HIS A 382 6.83 -13.41 -15.43
N ASP A 383 7.06 -12.74 -14.29
CA ASP A 383 7.19 -13.44 -13.00
C ASP A 383 7.08 -12.52 -11.76
N THR A 384 6.04 -11.70 -11.69
CA THR A 384 5.87 -10.75 -10.58
C THR A 384 4.39 -10.50 -10.29
N GLY A 385 3.64 -11.57 -10.06
CA GLY A 385 2.26 -11.45 -9.59
C GLY A 385 1.28 -11.07 -10.67
N THR A 386 0.17 -10.46 -10.23
CA THR A 386 -0.94 -10.09 -11.11
C THR A 386 -0.87 -8.67 -11.65
N GLY A 387 -0.02 -7.82 -11.09
CA GLY A 387 -0.05 -6.40 -11.38
C GLY A 387 0.37 -6.10 -12.81
N ARG A 388 -0.10 -4.98 -13.32
CA ARG A 388 0.18 -4.52 -14.68
C ARG A 388 1.68 -4.50 -14.97
N VAL A 389 2.07 -4.90 -16.18
CA VAL A 389 3.43 -4.70 -16.70
C VAL A 389 3.70 -3.19 -16.87
N LEU A 390 4.65 -2.68 -16.11
CA LEU A 390 5.06 -1.27 -16.11
C LEU A 390 6.09 -0.99 -17.19
N THR A 391 7.11 -1.86 -17.30
CA THR A 391 8.25 -1.69 -18.21
C THR A 391 9.05 -2.99 -18.32
N LEU A 392 10.12 -2.98 -19.12
CA LEU A 392 11.07 -4.10 -19.25
C LEU A 392 12.39 -3.78 -18.56
N GLY A 393 12.91 -4.72 -17.77
CA GLY A 393 14.24 -4.67 -17.18
C GLY A 393 15.31 -5.15 -18.18
N LEU A 394 16.27 -4.28 -18.49
CA LEU A 394 17.37 -4.52 -19.44
C LEU A 394 18.65 -5.08 -18.79
N HIS A 395 18.71 -5.15 -17.45
CA HIS A 395 19.78 -5.80 -16.68
C HIS A 395 21.19 -5.40 -17.14
N ASP A 396 21.49 -4.10 -17.21
CA ASP A 396 22.77 -3.52 -17.66
C ASP A 396 23.10 -3.65 -19.16
N ASN A 397 22.18 -4.08 -20.04
CA ASN A 397 22.44 -4.14 -21.49
C ASN A 397 22.12 -2.82 -22.22
N TYR A 398 23.01 -1.83 -22.10
CA TYR A 398 22.83 -0.49 -22.68
C TYR A 398 22.66 -0.47 -24.21
N GLN A 399 23.17 -1.49 -24.90
CA GLN A 399 23.11 -1.59 -26.36
C GLN A 399 21.69 -1.87 -26.86
N ASP A 400 20.85 -2.47 -26.01
CA ASP A 400 19.49 -2.83 -26.36
C ASP A 400 18.53 -1.66 -26.18
N ARG A 401 18.88 -0.64 -25.38
CA ARG A 401 17.93 0.40 -24.96
C ARG A 401 17.20 1.06 -26.13
N LYS A 402 17.94 1.51 -27.13
CA LYS A 402 17.36 2.14 -28.33
C LYS A 402 16.46 1.17 -29.10
N ILE A 403 16.88 -0.08 -29.25
CA ILE A 403 16.15 -1.10 -29.98
C ILE A 403 14.86 -1.47 -29.24
N VAL A 404 14.92 -1.60 -27.91
CA VAL A 404 13.75 -1.89 -27.06
C VAL A 404 12.80 -0.70 -27.03
N ASP A 405 13.29 0.54 -27.00
CA ASP A 405 12.46 1.73 -27.15
C ASP A 405 11.68 1.73 -28.48
N GLU A 406 12.32 1.32 -29.59
CA GLU A 406 11.67 1.18 -30.90
C GLU A 406 10.64 0.03 -30.92
N VAL A 407 10.94 -1.10 -30.28
CA VAL A 407 10.05 -2.27 -30.15
C VAL A 407 8.79 -1.96 -29.34
N LEU A 408 8.92 -1.13 -28.29
CA LEU A 408 7.82 -0.77 -27.40
C LEU A 408 7.08 0.51 -27.80
N ALA A 409 7.65 1.33 -28.69
CA ALA A 409 7.07 2.61 -29.10
C ALA A 409 5.59 2.55 -29.55
N PRO A 410 5.12 1.53 -30.27
CA PRO A 410 3.71 1.45 -30.68
C PRO A 410 2.77 1.09 -29.52
N LEU A 411 3.31 0.54 -28.42
CA LEU A 411 2.55 0.15 -27.23
C LEU A 411 2.33 1.30 -26.24
N ARG A 412 2.60 2.55 -26.64
CA ARG A 412 2.40 3.74 -25.79
C ARG A 412 0.96 3.91 -25.29
N ALA A 413 -0.04 3.34 -25.99
CA ALA A 413 -1.42 3.30 -25.51
C ALA A 413 -1.56 2.51 -24.20
N LEU A 414 -0.69 1.53 -23.96
CA LEU A 414 -0.59 0.78 -22.70
C LEU A 414 0.18 1.54 -21.61
N LYS A 415 0.55 2.81 -21.82
CA LYS A 415 1.18 3.69 -20.81
C LYS A 415 2.41 3.09 -20.13
N LEU A 416 3.22 2.31 -20.87
CA LEU A 416 4.45 1.73 -20.37
C LEU A 416 5.45 2.83 -19.97
N LEU A 417 6.17 2.61 -18.88
CA LEU A 417 7.33 3.41 -18.50
C LEU A 417 8.53 3.07 -19.41
N GLU A 418 9.53 3.94 -19.38
CA GLU A 418 10.78 3.70 -20.08
C GLU A 418 11.49 2.41 -19.60
N PRO A 419 12.14 1.64 -20.50
CA PRO A 419 12.90 0.42 -20.15
C PRO A 419 13.93 0.65 -19.03
N SER A 420 13.88 -0.16 -17.97
CA SER A 420 14.75 0.02 -16.81
C SER A 420 16.14 -0.59 -17.03
N MET A 421 17.20 0.19 -16.82
CA MET A 421 18.58 -0.32 -16.86
C MET A 421 18.97 -1.11 -15.60
N LEU A 422 18.13 -1.11 -14.56
CA LEU A 422 18.45 -1.68 -13.26
C LEU A 422 18.69 -3.19 -13.34
N ARG A 423 19.75 -3.66 -12.69
CA ARG A 423 19.93 -5.07 -12.33
C ARG A 423 19.18 -5.35 -11.03
N GLN A 424 17.98 -5.91 -11.14
CA GLN A 424 17.22 -6.39 -9.98
C GLN A 424 17.27 -7.94 -9.89
N PHE A 425 16.57 -8.49 -8.91
CA PHE A 425 16.40 -9.94 -8.69
C PHE A 425 16.19 -10.70 -10.01
N GLY A 426 16.75 -11.90 -10.11
CA GLY A 426 16.68 -12.71 -11.34
C GLY A 426 15.68 -13.85 -11.17
N THR A 427 14.74 -13.94 -12.10
CA THR A 427 13.97 -15.16 -12.41
C THR A 427 14.71 -15.90 -13.55
N ASP A 428 14.03 -16.77 -14.29
CA ASP A 428 14.57 -17.65 -15.32
C ASP A 428 15.37 -16.93 -16.42
N HIS A 429 15.15 -15.63 -16.68
CA HIS A 429 15.95 -14.85 -17.62
C HIS A 429 17.42 -14.71 -17.16
N ALA A 430 17.70 -14.87 -15.87
CA ALA A 430 19.05 -14.83 -15.32
C ALA A 430 19.93 -15.97 -15.87
N SER A 431 19.38 -17.17 -16.04
CA SER A 431 20.09 -18.33 -16.60
C SER A 431 20.61 -18.06 -18.02
N PHE A 432 19.89 -17.27 -18.81
CA PHE A 432 20.28 -16.85 -20.16
C PHE A 432 21.31 -15.73 -20.16
N ASN A 433 21.13 -14.77 -19.23
CA ASN A 433 22.08 -13.68 -19.04
C ASN A 433 23.48 -14.18 -18.65
N ASP A 434 23.56 -15.23 -17.83
CA ASP A 434 24.82 -15.84 -17.38
C ASP A 434 25.65 -16.43 -18.52
N VAL A 435 25.02 -16.77 -19.64
CA VAL A 435 25.67 -17.30 -20.86
C VAL A 435 25.71 -16.28 -22.01
N GLY A 436 25.37 -15.02 -21.75
CA GLY A 436 25.48 -13.91 -22.71
C GLY A 436 24.32 -13.74 -23.68
N VAL A 437 23.23 -14.50 -23.52
CA VAL A 437 21.97 -14.30 -24.25
C VAL A 437 21.20 -13.13 -23.60
N PRO A 438 20.71 -12.13 -24.35
CA PRO A 438 19.93 -11.03 -23.78
C PRO A 438 18.65 -11.52 -23.10
N GLY A 439 18.61 -11.43 -21.77
CA GLY A 439 17.44 -11.80 -20.95
C GLY A 439 16.81 -10.58 -20.29
N PHE A 440 15.52 -10.38 -20.55
CA PHE A 440 14.66 -9.32 -20.06
C PHE A 440 13.65 -9.86 -19.06
N TRP A 441 13.19 -8.98 -18.17
CA TRP A 441 12.16 -9.26 -17.18
C TRP A 441 11.04 -8.23 -17.29
N ALA A 442 9.79 -8.68 -17.25
CA ALA A 442 8.63 -7.81 -17.19
C ALA A 442 8.51 -7.24 -15.77
N ILE A 443 8.81 -5.95 -15.61
CA ILE A 443 8.65 -5.25 -14.33
C ILE A 443 7.17 -4.94 -14.16
N GLN A 444 6.54 -5.52 -13.13
CA GLN A 444 5.12 -5.35 -12.84
C GLN A 444 4.87 -4.44 -11.62
N ASP A 445 3.64 -3.94 -11.51
CA ASP A 445 3.10 -3.43 -10.26
C ASP A 445 3.09 -4.53 -9.20
N GLY A 446 3.60 -4.22 -8.00
CA GLY A 446 3.67 -5.16 -6.89
C GLY A 446 2.31 -5.58 -6.35
N ALA A 447 1.21 -4.87 -6.62
CA ALA A 447 -0.15 -5.23 -6.23
C ALA A 447 -0.23 -5.77 -4.78
N GLU A 448 -0.78 -6.97 -4.57
CA GLU A 448 -0.75 -7.67 -3.28
C GLU A 448 0.39 -8.71 -3.16
N TYR A 449 1.38 -8.69 -4.06
CA TYR A 449 2.40 -9.73 -4.19
C TYR A 449 3.16 -9.99 -2.89
N GLY A 450 3.50 -8.94 -2.13
CA GLY A 450 4.14 -9.10 -0.82
C GLY A 450 3.34 -9.93 0.19
N LYS A 451 2.00 -10.02 0.03
CA LYS A 451 1.09 -10.83 0.84
C LYS A 451 0.88 -12.21 0.21
N THR A 452 0.68 -12.29 -1.11
CA THR A 452 0.38 -13.54 -1.81
C THR A 452 1.60 -14.42 -2.06
N HIS A 453 2.73 -13.87 -2.49
CA HIS A 453 3.97 -14.58 -2.81
C HIS A 453 4.33 -15.61 -1.73
N HIS A 454 4.40 -16.89 -2.13
CA HIS A 454 4.73 -18.03 -1.27
C HIS A 454 3.83 -18.22 -0.04
N SER A 455 2.63 -17.63 0.00
CA SER A 455 1.72 -17.71 1.14
C SER A 455 0.49 -18.55 0.83
N GLN A 456 -0.23 -18.92 1.88
CA GLN A 456 -1.52 -19.59 1.74
C GLN A 456 -2.62 -18.70 1.14
N SER A 457 -2.38 -17.39 0.99
CA SER A 457 -3.32 -16.48 0.32
C SER A 457 -3.04 -16.33 -1.18
N ASP A 458 -2.13 -17.14 -1.73
CA ASP A 458 -1.87 -17.20 -3.17
C ASP A 458 -2.97 -18.00 -3.89
N THR A 459 -4.10 -17.35 -4.12
CA THR A 459 -5.34 -17.96 -4.63
C THR A 459 -5.92 -17.16 -5.79
N PHE A 460 -6.80 -17.80 -6.57
CA PHE A 460 -7.36 -17.26 -7.82
C PHE A 460 -8.01 -15.88 -7.65
N ASP A 461 -8.65 -15.61 -6.52
CA ASP A 461 -9.31 -14.34 -6.21
C ASP A 461 -8.35 -13.14 -6.10
N LYS A 462 -7.03 -13.38 -6.17
CA LYS A 462 -5.99 -12.36 -6.22
C LYS A 462 -5.54 -12.02 -7.64
N ALA A 463 -6.12 -12.64 -8.66
CA ALA A 463 -5.86 -12.32 -10.06
C ALA A 463 -6.69 -11.12 -10.53
N TRP A 464 -6.02 -10.16 -11.18
CA TRP A 464 -6.59 -8.94 -11.75
C TRP A 464 -6.66 -9.06 -13.25
N LYS A 465 -7.87 -9.34 -13.75
CA LYS A 465 -8.12 -9.64 -15.16
C LYS A 465 -7.52 -8.64 -16.14
N ASP A 466 -7.75 -7.35 -15.91
CA ASP A 466 -7.37 -6.31 -16.88
C ASP A 466 -5.85 -6.17 -16.95
N ASP A 467 -5.16 -6.19 -15.81
CA ASP A 467 -3.70 -6.14 -15.72
C ASP A 467 -3.03 -7.36 -16.38
N LEU A 468 -3.61 -8.56 -16.24
CA LEU A 468 -3.12 -9.76 -16.91
C LEU A 468 -3.30 -9.69 -18.44
N ASN A 469 -4.44 -9.17 -18.90
CA ASN A 469 -4.65 -8.94 -20.33
C ASN A 469 -3.65 -7.94 -20.90
N GLU A 470 -3.38 -6.84 -20.19
CA GLU A 470 -2.35 -5.89 -20.58
C GLU A 470 -0.95 -6.51 -20.57
N GLY A 471 -0.63 -7.38 -19.60
CA GLY A 471 0.61 -8.15 -19.61
C GLY A 471 0.76 -9.03 -20.86
N ALA A 472 -0.29 -9.77 -21.22
CA ALA A 472 -0.30 -10.60 -22.42
C ALA A 472 -0.14 -9.79 -23.71
N GLN A 473 -0.76 -8.60 -23.76
CA GLN A 473 -0.58 -7.64 -24.84
C GLN A 473 0.88 -7.23 -25.02
N VAL A 474 1.55 -6.85 -23.92
CA VAL A 474 2.96 -6.46 -23.94
C VAL A 474 3.85 -7.60 -24.41
N LEU A 475 3.66 -8.82 -23.87
CA LEU A 475 4.48 -9.98 -24.22
C LEU A 475 4.33 -10.36 -25.69
N ALA A 476 3.09 -10.44 -26.18
CA ALA A 476 2.80 -10.83 -27.56
C ALA A 476 3.41 -9.83 -28.55
N ALA A 477 3.19 -8.54 -28.32
CA ALA A 477 3.74 -7.48 -29.17
C ALA A 477 5.26 -7.43 -29.11
N TRP A 478 5.87 -7.51 -27.91
CA TRP A 478 7.33 -7.54 -27.78
C TRP A 478 7.94 -8.73 -28.54
N ALA A 479 7.36 -9.92 -28.42
CA ALA A 479 7.86 -11.11 -29.09
C ALA A 479 7.78 -11.00 -30.61
N TYR A 480 6.64 -10.52 -31.12
CA TYR A 480 6.47 -10.29 -32.55
C TYR A 480 7.43 -9.22 -33.07
N ASN A 481 7.47 -8.04 -32.45
CA ASN A 481 8.29 -6.91 -32.89
C ASN A 481 9.79 -7.26 -32.85
N THR A 482 10.24 -7.93 -31.78
CA THR A 482 11.62 -8.42 -31.68
C THR A 482 11.93 -9.47 -32.76
N ALA A 483 10.97 -10.35 -33.08
CA ALA A 483 11.12 -11.31 -34.16
C ALA A 483 11.19 -10.66 -35.55
N GLN A 484 10.63 -9.46 -35.72
CA GLN A 484 10.63 -8.68 -36.97
C GLN A 484 11.87 -7.81 -37.19
N LEU A 485 12.71 -7.61 -36.17
CA LEU A 485 13.93 -6.80 -36.27
C LEU A 485 14.83 -7.25 -37.44
N PRO A 486 15.53 -6.36 -38.13
CA PRO A 486 16.45 -6.76 -39.20
C PRO A 486 17.58 -7.64 -38.68
N GLU A 487 18.16 -7.27 -37.53
CA GLU A 487 19.26 -7.95 -36.85
C GLU A 487 18.80 -8.54 -35.50
N MET A 488 19.52 -9.54 -35.00
CA MET A 488 19.31 -10.02 -33.62
C MET A 488 19.74 -8.95 -32.62
N LEU A 489 19.20 -9.02 -31.40
CA LEU A 489 19.64 -8.13 -30.33
C LEU A 489 21.13 -8.33 -30.03
N PRO A 490 21.87 -7.25 -29.75
CA PRO A 490 23.29 -7.31 -29.39
C PRO A 490 23.56 -8.28 -28.22
N ARG A 491 24.53 -9.18 -28.42
CA ARG A 491 24.99 -10.10 -27.35
C ARG A 491 25.58 -9.32 -26.18
N ARG A 492 25.28 -9.79 -24.97
CA ARG A 492 25.76 -9.16 -23.75
C ARG A 492 27.28 -9.32 -23.58
N PRO A 493 28.03 -8.25 -23.30
CA PRO A 493 29.43 -8.35 -22.91
C PRO A 493 29.61 -8.93 -21.48
N LEU A 494 30.43 -9.98 -21.30
CA LEU A 494 30.84 -10.52 -19.97
C LEU A 494 31.94 -9.61 -19.36
N PRO A 495 31.96 -9.13 -18.08
CA PRO A 495 32.58 -7.82 -17.67
C PRO A 495 33.94 -7.70 -16.88
N TYR A 496 35.05 -6.95 -17.24
CA TYR A 496 36.37 -6.61 -16.52
C TYR A 496 36.49 -5.15 -15.90
N ARG A 497 37.28 -4.92 -14.81
CA ARG A 497 37.52 -3.68 -13.98
C ARG A 497 38.93 -3.02 -14.04
N PRO A 498 39.05 -1.67 -14.09
CA PRO A 498 40.15 -0.94 -13.41
C PRO A 498 39.77 0.37 -12.64
N SER A 499 40.81 1.04 -12.11
CA SER A 499 40.94 1.91 -10.92
C SER A 499 40.43 3.38 -10.94
N ALA A 500 40.40 3.96 -9.73
CA ALA A 500 39.85 5.25 -9.29
C ALA A 500 40.65 6.53 -9.66
N GLU A 501 39.96 7.69 -9.81
CA GLU A 501 40.19 8.95 -9.07
C GLU A 501 39.34 10.17 -9.53
N THR A 502 39.23 11.17 -8.62
CA THR A 502 38.77 12.59 -8.70
C THR A 502 37.26 12.92 -8.72
N ALA A 503 36.74 14.02 -8.17
CA ALA A 503 37.15 15.00 -7.13
C ALA A 503 35.90 15.83 -6.74
N LYS A 504 35.85 16.37 -5.51
CA LYS A 504 34.71 17.12 -4.92
C LYS A 504 34.64 18.58 -5.38
N ALA A 505 33.41 19.10 -5.49
CA ALA A 505 33.11 20.54 -5.65
C ALA A 505 32.73 21.21 -4.31
N GLU A 506 33.09 22.49 -4.16
CA GLU A 506 32.91 23.33 -2.96
C GLU A 506 31.45 23.75 -2.71
N ALA A 507 31.08 23.84 -1.43
CA ALA A 507 29.75 24.21 -0.96
C ALA A 507 29.57 25.74 -0.83
N PRO A 508 28.40 26.29 -1.18
CA PRO A 508 28.07 27.70 -0.97
C PRO A 508 27.84 28.03 0.51
N LYS A 509 28.05 29.29 0.89
CA LYS A 509 27.88 29.79 2.26
C LYS A 509 26.40 29.75 2.68
N PRO A 510 26.07 29.26 3.89
CA PRO A 510 24.70 29.04 4.32
C PRO A 510 23.95 30.33 4.69
N ASP A 511 22.65 30.33 4.40
CA ASP A 511 21.66 31.29 4.89
C ASP A 511 21.43 31.08 6.41
N PRO A 512 21.43 32.14 7.25
CA PRO A 512 21.10 32.04 8.68
C PRO A 512 19.77 31.32 9.00
N ILE A 513 18.79 31.37 8.08
CA ILE A 513 17.54 30.60 8.23
C ILE A 513 17.83 29.10 8.08
N ALA A 514 18.63 28.69 7.10
CA ALA A 514 19.03 27.29 6.91
C ALA A 514 19.85 26.73 8.10
N GLU A 515 20.62 27.57 8.80
CA GLU A 515 21.31 27.17 10.03
C GLU A 515 20.32 26.90 11.17
N MET A 516 19.31 27.75 11.34
CA MET A 516 18.28 27.51 12.36
C MET A 516 17.43 26.29 12.02
N ASP A 517 17.07 26.10 10.76
CA ASP A 517 16.33 24.91 10.30
C ASP A 517 17.08 23.63 10.68
N THR A 518 18.40 23.59 10.46
CA THR A 518 19.24 22.46 10.87
C THR A 518 19.19 22.21 12.39
N LYS A 519 19.18 23.27 13.21
CA LYS A 519 19.06 23.16 14.66
C LYS A 519 17.68 22.66 15.08
N ILE A 520 16.62 23.14 14.44
CA ILE A 520 15.24 22.68 14.66
C ILE A 520 15.13 21.19 14.35
N LEU A 521 15.62 20.77 13.18
CA LEU A 521 15.63 19.37 12.77
C LEU A 521 16.34 18.47 13.79
N ALA A 522 17.54 18.86 14.23
CA ALA A 522 18.30 18.11 15.22
C ALA A 522 17.61 18.07 16.59
N GLN A 523 16.99 19.19 17.02
CA GLN A 523 16.34 19.28 18.32
C GLN A 523 15.10 18.39 18.43
N VAL A 524 14.30 18.29 17.36
CA VAL A 524 13.12 17.41 17.31
C VAL A 524 13.51 15.93 17.34
N LYS A 525 14.61 15.56 16.68
CA LYS A 525 15.10 14.17 16.55
C LYS A 525 15.90 13.68 17.76
N GLY A 526 16.49 14.58 18.54
CA GLY A 526 17.44 14.24 19.61
C GLY A 526 16.83 13.44 20.77
N ASP A 527 17.70 12.87 21.60
CA ASP A 527 17.34 11.97 22.72
C ASP A 527 16.44 12.62 23.79
N GLU A 528 16.33 13.96 23.81
CA GLU A 528 15.40 14.71 24.67
C GLU A 528 13.99 14.88 24.07
N SER A 529 13.68 14.25 22.92
CA SER A 529 12.36 14.29 22.29
C SER A 529 11.30 13.65 23.19
N GLU A 530 10.18 14.33 23.39
CA GLU A 530 9.06 13.83 24.20
C GLU A 530 7.91 13.31 23.34
N LEU A 531 8.07 13.33 22.01
CA LEU A 531 7.05 12.94 21.04
C LEU A 531 6.44 11.57 21.35
N LYS A 532 7.30 10.57 21.57
CA LYS A 532 6.86 9.19 21.83
C LYS A 532 6.15 9.04 23.15
N SER A 533 6.69 9.62 24.22
CA SER A 533 6.10 9.55 25.57
C SER A 533 4.78 10.30 25.65
N ASN A 534 4.68 11.45 24.97
CA ASN A 534 3.45 12.25 24.91
C ASN A 534 2.33 11.52 24.14
N LEU A 535 2.63 10.93 22.98
CA LEU A 535 1.64 10.14 22.26
C LEU A 535 1.25 8.86 23.00
N GLN A 536 2.22 8.17 23.62
CA GLN A 536 1.93 7.05 24.52
C GLN A 536 1.02 7.45 25.67
N HIS A 537 1.21 8.63 26.25
CA HIS A 537 0.32 9.13 27.30
C HIS A 537 -1.09 9.38 26.77
N LEU A 538 -1.23 10.08 25.64
CA LEU A 538 -2.52 10.33 25.01
C LEU A 538 -3.25 9.01 24.68
N ALA A 539 -2.58 8.06 24.01
CA ALA A 539 -3.20 6.84 23.53
C ALA A 539 -3.42 5.78 24.63
N ASP A 540 -2.44 5.54 25.51
CA ASP A 540 -2.50 4.42 26.46
C ASP A 540 -2.97 4.83 27.86
N ARG A 541 -2.82 6.11 28.25
CA ARG A 541 -3.19 6.60 29.59
C ARG A 541 -4.50 7.37 29.61
N ILE A 542 -4.74 8.21 28.60
CA ILE A 542 -6.02 8.92 28.44
C ILE A 542 -6.98 8.08 27.60
N GLY A 543 -6.50 7.56 26.47
CA GLY A 543 -7.29 6.73 25.56
C GLY A 543 -8.21 7.55 24.64
N PRO A 544 -9.34 6.97 24.20
CA PRO A 544 -10.28 7.67 23.34
C PRO A 544 -10.84 8.91 24.04
N ARG A 545 -10.92 10.01 23.30
CA ARG A 545 -11.16 11.35 23.85
C ARG A 545 -12.21 12.09 23.04
N LEU A 546 -13.38 11.48 22.98
CA LEU A 546 -14.55 12.01 22.29
C LEU A 546 -14.95 13.40 22.78
N THR A 547 -15.44 14.26 21.89
CA THR A 547 -15.88 15.62 22.24
C THR A 547 -16.92 15.65 23.34
N GLY A 548 -16.61 16.38 24.42
CA GLY A 548 -17.42 16.48 25.63
C GLY A 548 -17.23 15.34 26.64
N SER A 549 -16.34 14.37 26.36
CA SER A 549 -16.02 13.31 27.31
C SER A 549 -15.09 13.81 28.43
N PRO A 550 -15.11 13.16 29.62
CA PRO A 550 -14.12 13.42 30.67
C PRO A 550 -12.68 13.22 30.19
N GLN A 551 -12.44 12.28 29.27
CA GLN A 551 -11.13 12.00 28.69
C GLN A 551 -10.61 13.17 27.85
N LEU A 552 -11.47 13.83 27.07
CA LEU A 552 -11.08 15.04 26.36
C LEU A 552 -10.76 16.19 27.32
N GLU A 553 -11.57 16.39 28.36
CA GLU A 553 -11.28 17.41 29.37
C GLU A 553 -9.93 17.14 30.06
N GLN A 554 -9.64 15.88 30.38
CA GLN A 554 -8.34 15.45 30.90
C GLN A 554 -7.21 15.72 29.89
N ALA A 555 -7.42 15.43 28.60
CA ALA A 555 -6.45 15.71 27.55
C ALA A 555 -6.18 17.21 27.38
N SER A 556 -7.21 18.05 27.37
CA SER A 556 -7.07 19.51 27.27
C SER A 556 -6.26 20.06 28.44
N LYS A 557 -6.55 19.64 29.68
CA LYS A 557 -5.77 20.04 30.87
C LYS A 557 -4.34 19.54 30.82
N TRP A 558 -4.14 18.27 30.45
CA TRP A 558 -2.81 17.67 30.36
C TRP A 558 -1.95 18.37 29.30
N THR A 559 -2.48 18.64 28.11
CA THR A 559 -1.77 19.36 27.04
C THR A 559 -1.45 20.81 27.44
N MET A 560 -2.36 21.49 28.14
CA MET A 560 -2.09 22.81 28.72
C MET A 560 -0.90 22.76 29.69
N GLU A 561 -0.84 21.77 30.58
CA GLU A 561 0.29 21.62 31.50
C GLU A 561 1.60 21.27 30.78
N ARG A 562 1.57 20.43 29.74
CA ARG A 562 2.74 20.16 28.89
C ARG A 562 3.29 21.43 28.23
N PHE A 563 2.42 22.31 27.74
CA PHE A 563 2.83 23.60 27.19
C PHE A 563 3.46 24.52 28.26
N LYS A 564 2.91 24.55 29.49
CA LYS A 564 3.51 25.30 30.60
C LYS A 564 4.88 24.76 31.00
N GLU A 565 5.00 23.43 31.13
CA GLU A 565 6.26 22.76 31.48
C GLU A 565 7.34 22.97 30.41
N SER A 566 6.94 23.06 29.14
CA SER A 566 7.83 23.42 28.03
C SER A 566 8.33 24.87 28.10
N GLY A 567 7.73 25.71 28.94
CA GLY A 567 8.11 27.11 29.13
C GLY A 567 7.48 28.08 28.12
N LEU A 568 6.38 27.70 27.47
CA LEU A 568 5.66 28.55 26.52
C LEU A 568 4.90 29.67 27.23
N SER A 569 4.61 30.74 26.49
CA SER A 569 3.83 31.90 26.96
C SER A 569 2.36 31.78 26.59
N ASN A 570 1.52 32.60 27.24
CA ASN A 570 0.07 32.69 26.97
C ASN A 570 -0.64 31.32 26.91
N VAL A 571 -0.28 30.40 27.81
CA VAL A 571 -0.81 29.04 27.82
C VAL A 571 -2.18 29.02 28.50
N HIS A 572 -3.24 28.71 27.76
CA HIS A 572 -4.61 28.71 28.25
C HIS A 572 -5.54 27.77 27.48
N LEU A 573 -6.73 27.56 28.04
CA LEU A 573 -7.84 26.85 27.41
C LEU A 573 -8.86 27.88 26.92
N GLU A 574 -9.26 27.79 25.65
CA GLU A 574 -10.32 28.61 25.08
C GLU A 574 -11.65 27.82 25.06
N PRO A 575 -12.65 28.22 25.86
CA PRO A 575 -13.89 27.47 26.00
C PRO A 575 -14.85 27.70 24.83
N TRP A 576 -15.56 26.65 24.46
CA TRP A 576 -16.79 26.68 23.66
C TRP A 576 -17.76 25.62 24.19
N THR A 577 -19.03 25.65 23.76
CA THR A 577 -20.08 24.84 24.40
C THR A 577 -20.78 23.94 23.40
N ILE A 578 -20.99 22.68 23.80
CA ILE A 578 -21.85 21.70 23.11
C ILE A 578 -23.14 21.46 23.90
N ALA A 579 -24.21 21.04 23.21
CA ALA A 579 -25.52 20.86 23.82
C ALA A 579 -25.59 19.68 24.81
N ASN A 580 -24.88 18.58 24.52
CA ASN A 580 -24.75 17.42 25.39
C ASN A 580 -23.40 16.75 25.17
N SER A 581 -22.85 16.12 26.21
CA SER A 581 -21.89 15.03 26.00
C SER A 581 -22.65 13.72 25.76
N TRP A 582 -21.99 12.80 25.07
CA TRP A 582 -22.52 11.50 24.70
C TRP A 582 -21.56 10.40 25.13
N THR A 583 -22.10 9.28 25.58
CA THR A 583 -21.30 8.09 25.91
C THR A 583 -21.92 6.88 25.24
N ARG A 584 -21.09 6.15 24.50
CA ARG A 584 -21.43 4.88 23.88
C ARG A 584 -21.76 3.83 24.95
N GLY A 585 -22.91 3.18 24.79
CA GLY A 585 -23.25 1.97 25.53
C GLY A 585 -23.03 0.73 24.68
N SER A 586 -23.40 -0.43 25.21
CA SER A 586 -23.30 -1.69 24.49
C SER A 586 -24.21 -1.72 23.27
N ALA A 587 -23.72 -2.31 22.19
CA ALA A 587 -24.52 -2.62 21.02
C ALA A 587 -24.48 -4.14 20.78
N ALA A 588 -25.63 -4.74 20.53
CA ALA A 588 -25.76 -6.16 20.25
C ALA A 588 -26.88 -6.40 19.26
N GLY A 589 -26.74 -7.41 18.41
CA GLY A 589 -27.80 -7.77 17.49
C GLY A 589 -27.54 -9.09 16.83
N GLN A 590 -28.61 -9.68 16.30
CA GLN A 590 -28.53 -10.90 15.53
C GLN A 590 -29.66 -10.94 14.50
N ILE A 591 -29.37 -11.55 13.37
CA ILE A 591 -30.38 -12.07 12.46
C ILE A 591 -31.04 -13.25 13.17
N ILE A 592 -32.37 -13.31 13.14
CA ILE A 592 -33.15 -14.38 13.80
C ILE A 592 -33.95 -15.23 12.82
N ALA A 593 -34.14 -14.74 11.59
CA ALA A 593 -34.70 -15.49 10.46
C ALA A 593 -34.12 -14.95 9.13
N PRO A 594 -33.92 -15.81 8.10
CA PRO A 594 -34.22 -17.25 8.07
C PRO A 594 -33.21 -18.12 8.84
N THR A 595 -32.01 -17.60 9.12
CA THR A 595 -30.96 -18.27 9.90
C THR A 595 -30.52 -17.36 11.04
N ARG A 596 -30.20 -17.96 12.19
CA ARG A 596 -29.61 -17.22 13.31
C ARG A 596 -28.15 -16.86 13.00
N HIS A 597 -27.82 -15.58 13.07
CA HIS A 597 -26.45 -15.07 12.84
C HIS A 597 -26.21 -13.85 13.74
N VAL A 598 -25.15 -13.89 14.56
CA VAL A 598 -24.80 -12.77 15.44
C VAL A 598 -24.13 -11.67 14.60
N LEU A 599 -24.65 -10.46 14.69
CA LEU A 599 -24.12 -9.29 14.01
C LEU A 599 -22.98 -8.68 14.83
N THR A 600 -21.87 -8.35 14.17
CA THR A 600 -20.78 -7.56 14.72
C THR A 600 -21.07 -6.08 14.50
N LEU A 601 -21.50 -5.39 15.54
CA LEU A 601 -22.01 -4.03 15.41
C LEU A 601 -21.61 -3.11 16.56
N GLU A 602 -21.56 -1.82 16.28
CA GLU A 602 -21.30 -0.76 17.27
C GLU A 602 -22.23 0.43 17.07
N THR A 603 -22.66 1.05 18.17
CA THR A 603 -23.55 2.22 18.14
C THR A 603 -22.96 3.35 17.29
N ALA A 604 -23.71 4.01 16.40
CA ALA A 604 -23.17 5.17 15.70
C ALA A 604 -22.96 6.36 16.67
N GLY A 605 -22.01 7.25 16.39
CA GLY A 605 -21.77 8.42 17.23
C GLY A 605 -23.04 9.25 17.41
N TRP A 606 -23.33 9.70 18.63
CA TRP A 606 -24.53 10.48 18.97
C TRP A 606 -25.87 9.78 18.65
N SER A 607 -25.86 8.47 18.39
CA SER A 607 -27.08 7.70 18.22
C SER A 607 -27.90 7.73 19.51
N SER A 608 -29.23 7.73 19.38
CA SER A 608 -30.14 7.42 20.48
C SER A 608 -30.12 5.93 20.83
N SER A 609 -30.55 5.58 22.05
CA SER A 609 -30.73 4.19 22.48
C SER A 609 -32.04 3.59 21.97
N THR A 610 -32.05 2.29 21.66
CA THR A 610 -33.28 1.52 21.38
C THR A 610 -34.15 1.35 22.63
N LYS A 611 -33.61 1.58 23.84
CA LYS A 611 -34.22 1.32 25.13
C LYS A 611 -34.61 -0.16 25.25
N GLY A 612 -33.59 -1.03 25.19
CA GLY A 612 -33.73 -2.48 25.16
C GLY A 612 -33.84 -3.08 23.75
N ILE A 613 -34.03 -4.39 23.71
CA ILE A 613 -34.05 -5.17 22.46
C ILE A 613 -35.25 -4.78 21.61
N ARG A 614 -35.00 -4.48 20.33
CA ARG A 614 -36.00 -4.27 19.29
C ARG A 614 -35.92 -5.41 18.30
N ARG A 615 -37.05 -6.05 18.03
CA ARG A 615 -37.20 -7.11 17.03
C ARG A 615 -38.12 -6.62 15.92
N GLY A 616 -37.74 -6.87 14.67
CA GLY A 616 -38.56 -6.49 13.52
C GLY A 616 -38.06 -7.06 12.20
N PRO A 617 -38.83 -6.88 11.11
CA PRO A 617 -38.38 -7.22 9.78
C PRO A 617 -37.20 -6.35 9.38
N VAL A 618 -36.23 -6.93 8.67
CA VAL A 618 -35.15 -6.19 8.03
C VAL A 618 -35.67 -5.63 6.71
N VAL A 619 -35.45 -4.34 6.46
CA VAL A 619 -35.82 -3.69 5.20
C VAL A 619 -34.61 -2.98 4.59
N GLY A 620 -34.24 -3.37 3.39
CA GLY A 620 -33.21 -2.71 2.59
C GLY A 620 -33.75 -1.45 1.92
N VAL A 621 -33.12 -0.30 2.22
CA VAL A 621 -33.46 1.00 1.65
C VAL A 621 -32.34 1.47 0.72
N VAL A 622 -32.68 1.68 -0.54
CA VAL A 622 -31.77 2.22 -1.57
C VAL A 622 -32.38 3.51 -2.13
N GLY A 623 -31.56 4.54 -2.28
CA GLY A 623 -31.98 5.81 -2.89
C GLY A 623 -30.79 6.72 -3.16
N GLU A 624 -30.79 7.34 -4.33
CA GLU A 624 -29.76 8.30 -4.77
C GLU A 624 -30.23 9.74 -4.58
N LYS A 625 -31.55 9.95 -4.47
CA LYS A 625 -32.18 11.25 -4.25
C LYS A 625 -33.37 11.15 -3.28
N PRO A 626 -33.79 12.25 -2.62
CA PRO A 626 -34.82 12.20 -1.58
C PRO A 626 -36.17 11.64 -2.04
N GLU A 627 -36.51 11.78 -3.32
CA GLU A 627 -37.75 11.27 -3.90
C GLU A 627 -37.81 9.74 -3.87
N ASP A 628 -36.66 9.07 -3.96
CA ASP A 628 -36.58 7.60 -3.96
C ASP A 628 -37.05 7.02 -2.63
N LEU A 629 -37.03 7.79 -1.54
CA LEU A 629 -37.50 7.36 -0.22
C LEU A 629 -39.02 7.15 -0.18
N GLN A 630 -39.78 7.83 -1.06
CA GLN A 630 -41.25 7.78 -1.04
C GLN A 630 -41.80 6.37 -1.29
N GLN A 631 -41.06 5.52 -2.02
CA GLN A 631 -41.47 4.12 -2.26
C GLN A 631 -41.55 3.28 -0.98
N TYR A 632 -40.89 3.73 0.10
CA TYR A 632 -40.86 3.07 1.41
C TYR A 632 -41.90 3.64 2.39
N LYS A 633 -42.65 4.67 2.01
CA LYS A 633 -43.62 5.34 2.89
C LYS A 633 -44.73 4.39 3.33
N GLY A 634 -45.03 4.39 4.62
CA GLY A 634 -45.95 3.49 5.29
C GLY A 634 -45.43 2.05 5.49
N LYS A 635 -44.17 1.74 5.14
CA LYS A 635 -43.64 0.36 5.13
C LYS A 635 -42.58 0.09 6.20
N LEU A 636 -42.06 1.12 6.88
CA LEU A 636 -40.88 0.96 7.76
C LEU A 636 -41.21 0.94 9.25
N LYS A 637 -42.49 1.03 9.62
CA LYS A 637 -42.92 1.05 11.03
C LYS A 637 -42.49 -0.21 11.76
N GLY A 638 -41.63 -0.05 12.77
CA GLY A 638 -41.09 -1.15 13.57
C GLY A 638 -39.93 -1.91 12.92
N ALA A 639 -39.55 -1.58 11.68
CA ALA A 639 -38.51 -2.29 10.93
C ALA A 639 -37.10 -1.98 11.45
N ILE A 640 -36.17 -2.89 11.17
CA ILE A 640 -34.72 -2.64 11.25
C ILE A 640 -34.25 -2.36 9.83
N VAL A 641 -33.76 -1.16 9.57
CA VAL A 641 -33.43 -0.70 8.21
C VAL A 641 -31.94 -0.89 7.94
N ILE A 642 -31.60 -1.39 6.75
CA ILE A 642 -30.22 -1.38 6.22
C ILE A 642 -30.16 -0.46 5.00
N VAL A 643 -29.11 0.36 4.89
CA VAL A 643 -29.05 1.48 3.93
C VAL A 643 -27.93 1.31 2.92
N GLY A 644 -28.30 1.33 1.63
CA GLY A 644 -27.36 1.23 0.52
C GLY A 644 -26.78 -0.16 0.33
N ARG A 645 -26.56 -0.59 -0.92
CA ARG A 645 -25.88 -1.87 -1.21
C ARG A 645 -24.35 -1.68 -1.16
N PRO A 646 -23.58 -2.68 -0.70
CA PRO A 646 -22.13 -2.67 -0.85
C PRO A 646 -21.75 -2.72 -2.33
N GLY A 647 -20.82 -1.86 -2.78
CA GLY A 647 -20.34 -1.83 -4.18
C GLY A 647 -19.39 -2.99 -4.55
N GLU A 648 -19.27 -3.29 -5.85
CA GLU A 648 -18.30 -4.24 -6.43
C GLU A 648 -16.85 -3.80 -6.21
N THR A 649 -15.93 -4.76 -6.12
CA THR A 649 -14.50 -4.53 -5.93
C THR A 649 -13.80 -4.21 -7.25
N ALA A 650 -13.29 -2.99 -7.39
CA ALA A 650 -12.33 -2.63 -8.43
C ALA A 650 -10.90 -2.77 -7.91
N SER A 651 -9.93 -2.97 -8.80
CA SER A 651 -8.51 -2.85 -8.44
C SER A 651 -8.25 -1.44 -7.88
N PRO A 652 -7.50 -1.29 -6.77
CA PRO A 652 -7.06 0.02 -6.31
C PRO A 652 -6.26 0.71 -7.42
N GLY A 653 -6.60 1.95 -7.77
CA GLY A 653 -5.81 2.70 -8.75
C GLY A 653 -4.36 2.85 -8.28
N ASN A 654 -3.39 2.41 -9.09
CA ASN A 654 -1.98 2.52 -8.75
C ASN A 654 -1.51 3.99 -8.85
N PRO A 655 -1.02 4.58 -7.73
CA PRO A 655 -0.45 5.93 -7.64
C PRO A 655 0.45 6.38 -8.79
N LEU A 656 1.21 5.43 -9.34
CA LEU A 656 2.38 5.65 -10.19
C LEU A 656 2.09 5.50 -11.69
N LEU A 657 1.02 4.79 -12.06
CA LEU A 657 0.59 4.54 -13.45
C LEU A 657 -0.47 5.51 -13.95
N THR A 658 -1.02 6.24 -13.01
CA THR A 658 -1.91 7.33 -13.27
C THR A 658 -1.05 8.55 -13.53
N PRO A 659 -1.13 9.20 -14.71
CA PRO A 659 -0.44 10.47 -14.92
C PRO A 659 -0.75 11.39 -13.74
N TRP A 660 0.25 12.09 -13.21
CA TRP A 660 0.05 13.14 -12.21
C TRP A 660 -1.02 14.10 -12.74
N GLY A 661 -2.28 13.90 -12.35
CA GLY A 661 -3.40 14.60 -12.96
C GLY A 661 -4.72 13.85 -13.08
N GLU A 662 -4.79 12.50 -13.11
CA GLU A 662 -6.08 11.84 -13.37
C GLU A 662 -6.71 10.99 -12.25
N GLU A 663 -6.00 10.25 -11.41
CA GLU A 663 -6.61 9.39 -10.35
C GLU A 663 -5.84 9.26 -9.03
N THR A 664 -4.60 9.74 -8.92
CA THR A 664 -3.72 9.35 -7.79
C THR A 664 -3.33 10.48 -6.90
N ILE A 665 -4.21 11.46 -6.93
CA ILE A 665 -4.32 12.39 -5.86
C ILE A 665 -5.73 12.24 -5.32
N PRO A 666 -6.00 12.48 -4.03
CA PRO A 666 -7.30 12.91 -3.57
C PRO A 666 -7.78 14.24 -4.21
N VAL A 667 -7.32 14.59 -5.41
CA VAL A 667 -7.94 15.54 -6.33
C VAL A 667 -8.80 14.71 -7.22
N ALA A 668 -10.12 14.85 -7.03
CA ALA A 668 -11.16 14.46 -7.97
C ALA A 668 -10.80 13.26 -8.86
N ARG A 669 -11.41 12.10 -8.58
CA ARG A 669 -11.70 11.08 -9.60
C ARG A 669 -11.84 11.78 -10.95
N PRO A 670 -11.14 11.33 -12.00
CA PRO A 670 -11.14 12.00 -13.27
C PRO A 670 -12.61 12.11 -13.64
N LYS A 671 -12.97 13.24 -14.22
CA LYS A 671 -14.22 13.32 -14.93
C LYS A 671 -14.13 12.29 -16.05
N SER A 672 -14.42 11.02 -15.76
CA SER A 672 -15.06 10.16 -16.73
C SER A 672 -16.25 10.99 -17.22
N GLU A 673 -16.35 11.20 -18.52
CA GLU A 673 -17.43 12.00 -19.12
C GLU A 673 -18.82 11.51 -18.67
N ASP A 674 -18.90 10.31 -18.07
CA ASP A 674 -20.11 9.65 -17.58
C ASP A 674 -20.36 9.69 -16.04
N ARG A 675 -19.44 10.17 -15.18
CA ARG A 675 -19.70 10.33 -13.73
C ARG A 675 -19.80 11.80 -13.32
N LYS A 676 -20.98 12.18 -12.86
CA LYS A 676 -21.25 13.50 -12.27
C LYS A 676 -20.30 13.78 -11.10
N PRO A 677 -19.81 15.03 -10.92
CA PRO A 677 -19.07 15.43 -9.74
C PRO A 677 -19.84 15.03 -8.47
N PHE A 678 -19.14 14.55 -7.43
CA PHE A 678 -19.77 14.24 -6.15
C PHE A 678 -20.32 15.52 -5.52
N ASP A 679 -21.63 15.70 -5.58
CA ASP A 679 -22.32 16.84 -5.00
C ASP A 679 -22.49 16.60 -3.50
N TYR A 680 -21.54 17.13 -2.72
CA TYR A 680 -21.52 17.01 -1.26
C TYR A 680 -22.78 17.62 -0.61
N ASP A 681 -23.33 18.68 -1.19
CA ASP A 681 -24.54 19.34 -0.69
C ASP A 681 -25.78 18.50 -0.94
N ALA A 682 -25.90 17.89 -2.13
CA ALA A 682 -26.97 16.93 -2.42
C ALA A 682 -26.86 15.70 -1.51
N TYR A 683 -25.65 15.16 -1.30
CA TYR A 683 -25.42 14.04 -0.39
C TYR A 683 -25.84 14.38 1.06
N ARG A 684 -25.41 15.55 1.57
CA ARG A 684 -25.79 16.01 2.91
C ARG A 684 -27.30 16.18 3.06
N LYS A 685 -27.96 16.81 2.08
CA LYS A 685 -29.42 16.98 2.07
C LYS A 685 -30.13 15.63 2.05
N LEU A 686 -29.68 14.69 1.22
CA LEU A 686 -30.23 13.33 1.17
C LEU A 686 -30.13 12.64 2.53
N ARG A 687 -28.95 12.65 3.16
CA ARG A 687 -28.76 12.04 4.49
C ARG A 687 -29.67 12.66 5.55
N GLN A 688 -29.80 13.99 5.58
CA GLN A 688 -30.71 14.68 6.51
C GLN A 688 -32.18 14.29 6.29
N MET A 689 -32.63 14.28 5.04
CA MET A 689 -33.99 13.88 4.69
C MET A 689 -34.26 12.41 4.98
N GLN A 690 -33.27 11.55 4.76
CA GLN A 690 -33.33 10.11 5.04
C GLN A 690 -33.49 9.84 6.54
N THR A 691 -32.67 10.47 7.39
CA THR A 691 -32.80 10.36 8.85
C THR A 691 -34.17 10.85 9.33
N LYS A 692 -34.65 11.99 8.82
CA LYS A 692 -35.99 12.50 9.13
C LYS A 692 -37.08 11.52 8.69
N PHE A 693 -36.98 10.97 7.49
CA PHE A 693 -37.94 10.02 6.94
C PHE A 693 -38.04 8.75 7.78
N PHE A 694 -36.90 8.18 8.21
CA PHE A 694 -36.88 7.02 9.09
C PHE A 694 -37.51 7.29 10.46
N ALA A 695 -37.30 8.48 11.02
CA ALA A 695 -37.93 8.89 12.26
C ALA A 695 -39.45 9.03 12.11
N ASP A 696 -39.90 9.70 11.05
CA ASP A 696 -41.33 9.92 10.76
C ASP A 696 -42.07 8.60 10.47
N GLU A 697 -41.39 7.61 9.88
CA GLU A 697 -41.93 6.26 9.60
C GLU A 697 -41.92 5.32 10.81
N GLY A 698 -41.26 5.69 11.91
CA GLY A 698 -41.18 4.87 13.11
C GLY A 698 -40.28 3.64 12.96
N VAL A 699 -39.13 3.79 12.29
CA VAL A 699 -38.06 2.78 12.22
C VAL A 699 -37.55 2.45 13.62
N SER A 700 -37.34 1.15 13.92
CA SER A 700 -36.85 0.70 15.23
C SER A 700 -35.35 0.90 15.39
N ALA A 701 -34.58 0.66 14.33
CA ALA A 701 -33.14 0.89 14.27
C ALA A 701 -32.65 0.96 12.82
N VAL A 702 -31.52 1.63 12.60
CA VAL A 702 -30.82 1.70 11.31
C VAL A 702 -29.45 1.03 11.45
N LEU A 703 -29.13 0.12 10.54
CA LEU A 703 -27.83 -0.52 10.40
C LEU A 703 -27.13 0.04 9.16
N LEU A 704 -25.92 0.55 9.37
CA LEU A 704 -25.06 1.08 8.32
C LEU A 704 -23.92 0.10 8.05
N GLY A 705 -23.71 -0.29 6.80
CA GLY A 705 -22.57 -1.10 6.41
C GLY A 705 -21.25 -0.34 6.59
N SER A 706 -20.25 -1.01 7.16
CA SER A 706 -18.88 -0.50 7.20
C SER A 706 -18.30 -0.44 5.79
N GLU A 707 -17.61 0.65 5.48
CA GLU A 707 -16.78 0.76 4.27
C GLU A 707 -15.42 0.06 4.46
N LYS A 708 -15.08 -0.32 5.69
CA LYS A 708 -13.82 -0.97 6.05
C LYS A 708 -13.91 -2.49 5.91
N TRP A 709 -12.79 -3.09 5.54
CA TRP A 709 -12.64 -4.52 5.33
C TRP A 709 -12.17 -5.26 6.59
N TYR A 710 -12.26 -6.59 6.58
CA TYR A 710 -11.65 -7.49 7.58
C TYR A 710 -12.26 -7.36 8.99
N GLY A 711 -13.59 -7.24 9.08
CA GLY A 711 -14.29 -7.09 10.37
C GLY A 711 -14.09 -5.73 11.05
N LEU A 712 -13.51 -4.75 10.34
CA LEU A 712 -13.39 -3.38 10.81
C LEU A 712 -14.73 -2.65 10.67
N LYS A 713 -15.07 -1.87 11.70
CA LYS A 713 -16.28 -1.05 11.72
C LYS A 713 -15.87 0.40 11.46
N ASN A 714 -16.67 1.07 10.64
CA ASN A 714 -16.56 2.50 10.46
C ASN A 714 -17.21 3.20 11.65
N MET A 715 -16.75 4.41 11.96
CA MET A 715 -17.42 5.28 12.92
C MET A 715 -17.70 6.62 12.27
N SER A 716 -18.91 7.12 12.48
CA SER A 716 -19.28 8.47 12.11
C SER A 716 -20.41 8.94 13.00
N THR A 717 -20.66 10.25 12.96
CA THR A 717 -21.78 10.81 13.71
C THR A 717 -23.12 10.61 12.99
N SER A 718 -24.14 10.25 13.76
CA SER A 718 -25.55 10.30 13.35
C SER A 718 -26.12 11.73 13.36
N GLY A 719 -25.40 12.71 13.93
CA GLY A 719 -25.79 14.12 13.95
C GLY A 719 -24.69 15.06 14.46
N ARG A 720 -24.58 16.26 13.89
CA ARG A 720 -23.51 17.24 14.24
C ARG A 720 -23.92 18.28 15.29
N GLU A 721 -25.14 18.17 15.82
CA GLU A 721 -25.73 19.15 16.74
C GLU A 721 -25.56 18.79 18.22
N TYR A 722 -24.83 17.71 18.53
CA TYR A 722 -24.63 17.23 19.91
C TYR A 722 -25.95 16.97 20.66
N VAL A 723 -26.98 16.51 19.94
CA VAL A 723 -28.28 16.08 20.48
C VAL A 723 -28.54 14.61 20.10
N PRO A 724 -29.45 13.91 20.80
CA PRO A 724 -29.81 12.55 20.44
C PRO A 724 -30.26 12.44 18.98
N GLY A 725 -29.64 11.52 18.23
CA GLY A 725 -30.07 11.17 16.89
C GLY A 725 -31.54 10.77 16.86
N ALA A 726 -32.22 11.06 15.75
CA ALA A 726 -33.67 10.85 15.64
C ALA A 726 -34.09 9.37 15.62
N VAL A 727 -33.16 8.47 15.24
CA VAL A 727 -33.38 7.02 15.17
C VAL A 727 -32.15 6.30 15.72
N PRO A 728 -32.31 5.22 16.51
CA PRO A 728 -31.18 4.39 16.93
C PRO A 728 -30.43 3.85 15.73
N THR A 729 -29.12 4.09 15.66
CA THR A 729 -28.27 3.77 14.52
C THR A 729 -27.02 3.04 14.98
N ALA A 730 -26.60 2.02 14.25
CA ALA A 730 -25.36 1.28 14.49
C ALA A 730 -24.63 0.97 13.18
N TYR A 731 -23.31 0.86 13.25
CA TYR A 731 -22.49 0.34 12.17
C TYR A 731 -22.32 -1.17 12.33
N ILE A 732 -22.52 -1.91 11.25
CA ILE A 732 -22.21 -3.35 11.15
C ILE A 732 -20.97 -3.55 10.28
N THR A 733 -20.30 -4.68 10.42
CA THR A 733 -19.19 -5.04 9.52
C THR A 733 -19.67 -5.16 8.07
N ARG A 734 -18.77 -4.96 7.11
CA ARG A 734 -19.09 -5.07 5.69
C ARG A 734 -19.60 -6.47 5.34
N GLU A 735 -19.06 -7.48 6.01
CA GLU A 735 -19.44 -8.88 5.85
C GLU A 735 -20.88 -9.14 6.31
N ASP A 736 -21.30 -8.54 7.42
CA ASP A 736 -22.67 -8.63 7.92
C ASP A 736 -23.66 -7.82 7.06
N ASP A 737 -23.23 -6.67 6.53
CA ASP A 737 -24.00 -5.88 5.56
C ASP A 737 -24.27 -6.67 4.27
N ALA A 738 -23.22 -7.24 3.68
CA ALA A 738 -23.34 -8.09 2.51
C ALA A 738 -24.21 -9.33 2.76
N LEU A 739 -24.10 -9.95 3.95
CA LEU A 739 -24.97 -11.07 4.34
C LEU A 739 -26.44 -10.65 4.39
N LEU A 740 -26.76 -9.54 5.04
CA LEU A 740 -28.14 -9.05 5.15
C LEU A 740 -28.74 -8.76 3.77
N TRP A 741 -27.99 -8.13 2.85
CA TRP A 741 -28.46 -7.91 1.48
C TRP A 741 -28.72 -9.21 0.72
N ARG A 742 -27.84 -10.22 0.83
CA ARG A 742 -28.09 -11.54 0.21
C ARG A 742 -29.33 -12.23 0.78
N LEU A 743 -29.56 -12.12 2.09
CA LEU A 743 -30.77 -12.67 2.72
C LEU A 743 -32.03 -11.96 2.23
N LEU A 744 -31.99 -10.63 2.08
CA LEU A 744 -33.09 -9.84 1.52
C LEU A 744 -33.36 -10.18 0.05
N ASP A 745 -32.31 -10.47 -0.73
CA ASP A 745 -32.45 -10.93 -2.12
C ASP A 745 -33.08 -12.33 -2.19
N ALA A 746 -32.80 -13.20 -1.21
CA ALA A 746 -33.36 -14.55 -1.13
C ALA A 746 -34.79 -14.59 -0.53
N GLY A 747 -35.21 -13.57 0.23
CA GLY A 747 -36.52 -13.52 0.85
C GLY A 747 -36.59 -12.59 2.06
N ALA A 748 -37.60 -12.78 2.91
CA ALA A 748 -37.76 -11.96 4.11
C ALA A 748 -36.71 -12.33 5.18
N ALA A 749 -36.13 -11.31 5.82
CA ALA A 749 -35.25 -11.46 6.97
C ALA A 749 -35.83 -10.74 8.21
N GLU A 750 -35.59 -11.29 9.39
CA GLU A 750 -35.86 -10.64 10.67
C GLU A 750 -34.58 -10.52 11.48
N ALA A 751 -34.45 -9.42 12.21
CA ALA A 751 -33.35 -9.21 13.13
C ALA A 751 -33.86 -8.74 14.49
N GLU A 752 -33.00 -8.84 15.49
CA GLU A 752 -33.14 -8.12 16.74
C GLU A 752 -31.87 -7.34 17.04
N VAL A 753 -32.02 -6.14 17.59
CA VAL A 753 -30.91 -5.23 17.90
C VAL A 753 -31.19 -4.50 19.21
N SER A 754 -30.14 -4.26 19.99
CA SER A 754 -30.11 -3.42 21.18
C SER A 754 -28.96 -2.45 21.00
N ILE A 755 -29.25 -1.15 21.01
CA ILE A 755 -28.27 -0.08 20.87
C ILE A 755 -28.41 0.78 22.12
N GLU A 756 -27.35 0.87 22.92
CA GLU A 756 -27.35 1.66 24.13
C GLU A 756 -26.40 2.85 24.03
N SER A 757 -26.80 3.95 24.67
CA SER A 757 -26.06 5.21 24.72
C SER A 757 -26.63 6.12 25.80
N THR A 758 -25.82 7.01 26.36
CA THR A 758 -26.27 8.02 27.32
C THR A 758 -25.90 9.43 26.87
N PHE A 759 -26.72 10.40 27.28
CA PHE A 759 -26.48 11.83 27.05
C PHE A 759 -26.45 12.56 28.39
N SER A 760 -25.64 13.61 28.52
CA SER A 760 -25.55 14.41 29.75
C SER A 760 -26.86 15.10 30.13
N GLY A 761 -27.72 15.41 29.14
CA GLY A 761 -28.96 16.17 29.33
C GLY A 761 -28.72 17.65 29.69
N LYS A 762 -27.48 18.13 29.57
CA LYS A 762 -27.07 19.50 29.88
C LYS A 762 -25.88 19.91 29.00
N PRO A 763 -25.75 21.22 28.70
CA PRO A 763 -24.59 21.73 27.97
C PRO A 763 -23.27 21.38 28.67
N VAL A 764 -22.24 21.14 27.87
CA VAL A 764 -20.88 20.79 28.32
C VAL A 764 -19.90 21.77 27.69
N GLU A 765 -18.97 22.27 28.49
CA GLU A 765 -17.87 23.12 28.02
C GLU A 765 -16.74 22.23 27.46
N VAL A 766 -16.20 22.62 26.33
CA VAL A 766 -15.10 21.96 25.60
C VAL A 766 -14.05 23.03 25.30
N TYR A 767 -12.79 22.64 25.17
CA TYR A 767 -11.67 23.59 25.12
C TYR A 767 -10.75 23.33 23.95
N ASN A 768 -10.42 24.38 23.18
CA ASN A 768 -9.19 24.38 22.41
C ASN A 768 -8.02 24.71 23.35
N THR A 769 -6.89 24.02 23.22
CA THR A 769 -5.68 24.31 23.99
C THR A 769 -4.77 25.23 23.19
N VAL A 770 -4.36 26.36 23.78
CA VAL A 770 -3.54 27.39 23.10
C VAL A 770 -2.26 27.68 23.88
N ALA A 771 -1.15 27.83 23.16
CA ALA A 771 0.13 28.28 23.71
C ALA A 771 0.94 29.08 22.66
N GLU A 772 1.91 29.90 23.10
CA GLU A 772 2.63 30.82 22.21
C GLU A 772 4.14 30.90 22.49
N ILE A 773 4.91 31.14 21.42
CA ILE A 773 6.23 31.76 21.47
C ILE A 773 6.09 33.20 20.98
N PRO A 774 6.33 34.22 21.82
CA PRO A 774 6.07 35.61 21.46
C PRO A 774 7.02 36.11 20.37
N GLY A 775 6.47 36.89 19.42
CA GLY A 775 7.25 37.57 18.39
C GLY A 775 8.12 38.69 18.96
N SER A 776 9.23 38.96 18.28
CA SER A 776 10.22 39.97 18.69
C SER A 776 10.05 41.33 18.02
N GLU A 777 9.63 41.35 16.75
CA GLU A 777 9.48 42.58 15.94
C GLU A 777 8.00 42.90 15.65
N LYS A 778 7.20 41.87 15.42
CA LYS A 778 5.79 41.93 15.03
C LYS A 778 4.95 41.01 15.94
N PRO A 779 4.94 41.23 17.27
CA PRO A 779 4.28 40.34 18.22
C PRO A 779 2.77 40.20 18.02
N ASP A 780 2.13 41.19 17.39
CA ASP A 780 0.69 41.16 17.10
C ASP A 780 0.33 40.32 15.86
N GLU A 781 1.30 39.99 15.00
CA GLU A 781 1.09 39.12 13.83
C GLU A 781 1.37 37.65 14.24
N VAL A 782 0.53 36.72 13.80
CA VAL A 782 0.52 35.33 14.31
C VAL A 782 0.69 34.29 13.19
N VAL A 783 1.50 33.26 13.43
CA VAL A 783 1.53 32.02 12.64
C VAL A 783 0.99 30.89 13.50
N ILE A 784 -0.01 30.16 13.01
CA ILE A 784 -0.64 29.07 13.75
C ILE A 784 -0.18 27.72 13.19
N ILE A 785 0.20 26.80 14.08
CA ILE A 785 0.26 25.37 13.75
C ILE A 785 -0.67 24.59 14.68
N GLY A 786 -1.33 23.56 14.16
CA GLY A 786 -2.31 22.82 14.94
C GLY A 786 -2.60 21.41 14.45
N GLY A 787 -3.43 20.74 15.24
CA GLY A 787 -4.02 19.43 15.03
C GLY A 787 -5.22 19.31 15.95
N HIS A 788 -6.06 18.29 15.80
CA HIS A 788 -7.18 18.11 16.71
C HIS A 788 -6.84 17.16 17.85
N LEU A 789 -7.37 17.48 19.02
CA LEU A 789 -7.15 16.74 20.27
C LEU A 789 -8.25 15.72 20.52
N ASP A 790 -9.46 15.92 20.01
CA ASP A 790 -10.51 14.91 20.14
C ASP A 790 -10.24 13.67 19.28
N SER A 791 -10.97 12.59 19.54
CA SER A 791 -10.94 11.39 18.71
C SER A 791 -12.28 10.66 18.76
N TRP A 792 -12.53 9.76 17.83
CA TRP A 792 -13.53 8.71 18.03
C TRP A 792 -13.19 7.77 19.20
N ASP A 793 -14.19 7.02 19.63
CA ASP A 793 -14.20 6.22 20.86
C ASP A 793 -14.20 4.70 20.66
N LEU A 794 -13.96 4.21 19.43
CA LEU A 794 -13.76 2.79 19.15
C LEU A 794 -12.31 2.31 19.38
N GLY A 795 -11.34 3.18 19.11
CA GLY A 795 -9.92 2.93 19.28
C GLY A 795 -9.34 3.72 20.46
N THR A 796 -8.12 4.20 20.32
CA THR A 796 -7.46 5.09 21.29
C THR A 796 -7.14 6.48 20.73
N GLY A 797 -7.58 6.81 19.52
CA GLY A 797 -7.34 8.11 18.92
C GLY A 797 -5.85 8.34 18.63
N ALA A 798 -5.09 7.28 18.32
CA ALA A 798 -3.63 7.36 18.24
C ALA A 798 -3.19 7.97 16.92
N THR A 799 -3.69 7.44 15.81
CA THR A 799 -3.48 7.96 14.45
C THR A 799 -4.44 9.10 14.11
N ASP A 800 -5.55 9.24 14.85
CA ASP A 800 -6.64 10.17 14.53
C ASP A 800 -7.19 10.86 15.79
N ASN A 801 -6.62 11.97 16.24
CA ASN A 801 -5.40 12.63 15.75
C ASN A 801 -4.38 12.83 16.88
N GLY A 802 -4.06 11.73 17.57
CA GLY A 802 -3.02 11.72 18.60
C GLY A 802 -1.65 12.08 18.01
N THR A 803 -1.37 11.61 16.80
CA THR A 803 -0.17 11.90 16.02
C THR A 803 0.01 13.40 15.80
N GLY A 804 -0.92 14.09 15.16
CA GLY A 804 -0.84 15.53 14.92
C GLY A 804 -0.78 16.34 16.21
N SER A 805 -1.59 15.98 17.22
CA SER A 805 -1.51 16.61 18.56
C SER A 805 -0.12 16.49 19.20
N ALA A 806 0.49 15.29 19.16
CA ALA A 806 1.82 15.07 19.70
C ALA A 806 2.90 15.77 18.87
N ALA A 807 2.75 15.85 17.55
CA ALA A 807 3.67 16.56 16.67
C ALA A 807 3.68 18.07 16.94
N VAL A 808 2.52 18.67 17.23
CA VAL A 808 2.40 20.08 17.64
C VAL A 808 3.08 20.33 18.99
N LEU A 809 2.88 19.43 19.97
CA LEU A 809 3.57 19.51 21.27
C LEU A 809 5.09 19.47 21.10
N GLU A 810 5.59 18.53 20.30
CA GLU A 810 7.03 18.37 20.05
C GLU A 810 7.62 19.56 19.29
N ALA A 811 6.92 20.07 18.27
CA ALA A 811 7.32 21.27 17.55
C ALA A 811 7.44 22.48 18.49
N ALA A 812 6.47 22.66 19.40
CA ALA A 812 6.47 23.74 20.38
C ALA A 812 7.64 23.62 21.36
N ARG A 813 7.86 22.41 21.91
CA ARG A 813 8.97 22.10 22.82
C ARG A 813 10.32 22.38 22.15
N ALA A 814 10.52 21.89 20.93
CA ALA A 814 11.79 22.04 20.21
C ALA A 814 12.12 23.51 19.93
N LEU A 815 11.16 24.30 19.43
CA LEU A 815 11.35 25.72 19.17
C LEU A 815 11.65 26.50 20.46
N GLN A 816 10.90 26.23 21.53
CA GLN A 816 11.08 26.88 22.83
C GLN A 816 12.44 26.53 23.45
N LYS A 817 12.86 25.26 23.39
CA LYS A 817 14.15 24.78 23.91
C LYS A 817 15.35 25.40 23.18
N LEU A 818 15.22 25.63 21.86
CA LEU A 818 16.23 26.36 21.07
C LEU A 818 16.29 27.86 21.39
N GLY A 819 15.31 28.40 22.12
CA GLY A 819 15.22 29.81 22.45
C GLY A 819 15.05 30.69 21.21
N VAL A 820 14.30 30.20 20.21
CA VAL A 820 14.08 30.95 18.97
C VAL A 820 13.42 32.30 19.24
N LYS A 821 13.78 33.31 18.44
CA LYS A 821 13.21 34.66 18.52
C LYS A 821 12.54 35.00 17.19
N PRO A 822 11.35 34.47 16.92
CA PRO A 822 10.66 34.73 15.66
C PRO A 822 10.25 36.21 15.60
N LYS A 823 10.12 36.79 14.40
CA LYS A 823 9.61 38.16 14.24
C LYS A 823 8.15 38.25 14.64
N ARG A 824 7.35 37.29 14.17
CA ARG A 824 5.92 37.09 14.52
C ARG A 824 5.74 36.12 15.67
N THR A 825 4.60 36.20 16.34
CA THR A 825 4.23 35.21 17.36
C THR A 825 3.91 33.87 16.68
N ILE A 826 4.46 32.78 17.21
CA ILE A 826 4.07 31.42 16.81
C ILE A 826 3.07 30.91 17.84
N ARG A 827 1.87 30.52 17.38
CA ARG A 827 0.78 30.02 18.21
C ARG A 827 0.53 28.54 17.91
N PHE A 828 0.53 27.73 18.94
CA PHE A 828 0.22 26.30 18.88
C PHE A 828 -1.21 26.11 19.34
N VAL A 829 -2.04 25.48 18.52
CA VAL A 829 -3.47 25.26 18.85
C VAL A 829 -3.80 23.79 18.67
N LEU A 830 -4.30 23.17 19.74
CA LEU A 830 -4.93 21.86 19.68
C LEU A 830 -6.45 22.05 19.70
N PHE A 831 -7.07 21.87 18.54
CA PHE A 831 -8.50 22.07 18.34
C PHE A 831 -9.32 20.90 18.90
N THR A 832 -10.61 21.10 19.09
CA THR A 832 -11.53 20.04 19.59
C THR A 832 -12.82 20.04 18.78
N GLY A 833 -13.53 18.90 18.71
CA GLY A 833 -14.75 18.78 17.93
C GLY A 833 -14.53 18.77 16.42
N GLU A 834 -13.32 18.42 15.97
CA GLU A 834 -13.00 18.20 14.55
C GLU A 834 -13.90 17.09 14.00
N GLU A 835 -13.95 15.99 14.74
CA GLU A 835 -14.58 14.70 14.39
C GLU A 835 -16.10 14.82 14.13
N GLN A 836 -16.73 15.87 14.69
CA GLN A 836 -18.16 16.17 14.50
C GLN A 836 -18.39 17.36 13.56
N GLY A 837 -17.36 17.78 12.84
CA GLY A 837 -17.41 18.77 11.79
C GLY A 837 -16.74 20.10 12.12
N LEU A 838 -15.50 20.08 12.60
CA LEU A 838 -14.62 21.25 12.72
C LEU A 838 -15.12 22.29 13.74
N ASN A 839 -15.77 21.84 14.81
CA ASN A 839 -16.56 22.73 15.66
C ASN A 839 -15.67 23.64 16.54
N GLY A 840 -14.52 23.16 17.02
CA GLY A 840 -13.59 23.96 17.80
C GLY A 840 -12.86 25.01 16.96
N SER A 841 -12.42 24.70 15.75
CA SER A 841 -11.85 25.70 14.83
C SER A 841 -12.89 26.72 14.36
N LYS A 842 -14.14 26.33 14.12
CA LYS A 842 -15.25 27.28 13.90
C LYS A 842 -15.48 28.20 15.10
N ALA A 843 -15.47 27.65 16.31
CA ALA A 843 -15.60 28.43 17.53
C ALA A 843 -14.41 29.40 17.70
N TYR A 844 -13.19 28.95 17.39
CA TYR A 844 -11.98 29.75 17.39
C TYR A 844 -12.09 30.94 16.41
N VAL A 845 -12.38 30.67 15.14
CA VAL A 845 -12.52 31.72 14.12
C VAL A 845 -13.59 32.75 14.51
N LYS A 846 -14.71 32.29 15.08
CA LYS A 846 -15.77 33.17 15.57
C LYS A 846 -15.33 34.04 16.75
N ALA A 847 -14.58 33.47 17.71
CA ALA A 847 -14.08 34.18 18.88
C ALA A 847 -12.99 35.20 18.51
N HIS A 848 -12.16 34.87 17.51
CA HIS A 848 -11.02 35.68 17.06
C HIS A 848 -11.31 36.50 15.80
N GLN A 849 -12.58 36.78 15.48
CA GLN A 849 -13.00 37.43 14.23
C GLN A 849 -12.25 38.74 13.93
N GLN A 850 -11.93 39.52 14.98
CA GLN A 850 -11.22 40.80 14.87
C GLN A 850 -9.71 40.64 14.65
N ASP A 851 -9.14 39.49 14.99
CA ASP A 851 -7.71 39.19 14.91
C ASP A 851 -7.35 38.36 13.68
N LEU A 852 -8.33 37.83 12.93
CA LEU A 852 -8.10 37.07 11.70
C LEU A 852 -7.22 37.81 10.69
N GLY A 853 -7.31 39.15 10.65
CA GLY A 853 -6.48 40.02 9.81
C GLY A 853 -4.98 39.95 10.13
N LYS A 854 -4.62 39.58 11.35
CA LYS A 854 -3.25 39.51 11.87
C LYS A 854 -2.64 38.10 11.77
N ILE A 855 -3.44 37.09 11.42
CA ILE A 855 -2.96 35.72 11.21
C ILE A 855 -2.33 35.64 9.83
N SER A 856 -1.01 35.42 9.79
CA SER A 856 -0.23 35.29 8.56
C SER A 856 -0.49 33.94 7.88
N GLY A 857 -0.53 32.85 8.63
CA GLY A 857 -0.79 31.52 8.09
C GLY A 857 -1.17 30.50 9.15
N VAL A 858 -1.92 29.48 8.75
CA VAL A 858 -2.31 28.32 9.58
C VAL A 858 -1.87 27.04 8.89
N LEU A 859 -1.22 26.12 9.59
CA LEU A 859 -0.92 24.77 9.10
C LEU A 859 -1.48 23.71 10.05
N VAL A 860 -2.31 22.81 9.54
CA VAL A 860 -2.91 21.72 10.32
C VAL A 860 -2.34 20.36 9.90
N HIS A 861 -2.02 19.53 10.89
CA HIS A 861 -1.51 18.17 10.73
C HIS A 861 -2.57 17.16 11.19
N ASP A 862 -3.21 16.48 10.23
CA ASP A 862 -4.38 15.65 10.49
C ASP A 862 -4.62 14.56 9.42
N SER A 863 -3.57 13.86 9.00
CA SER A 863 -3.68 12.80 7.98
C SER A 863 -2.99 11.52 8.43
N GLY A 864 -3.22 11.14 9.70
CA GLY A 864 -2.71 9.89 10.23
C GLY A 864 -1.25 9.95 10.67
N THR A 865 -0.57 8.81 10.50
CA THR A 865 0.81 8.62 10.98
C THR A 865 1.88 8.73 9.90
N GLY A 866 1.49 8.80 8.64
CA GLY A 866 2.45 8.75 7.54
C GLY A 866 3.23 10.04 7.40
N LYS A 867 4.27 9.98 6.57
CA LYS A 867 5.18 11.08 6.30
C LYS A 867 4.46 12.27 5.67
N VAL A 868 4.81 13.50 6.05
CA VAL A 868 4.32 14.70 5.36
C VAL A 868 4.98 14.80 3.98
N LEU A 869 4.20 14.61 2.92
CA LEU A 869 4.65 14.61 1.53
C LEU A 869 4.68 16.01 0.93
N THR A 870 3.71 16.86 1.27
CA THR A 870 3.63 18.25 0.79
C THR A 870 2.71 19.09 1.69
N VAL A 871 2.67 20.40 1.45
CA VAL A 871 1.70 21.32 2.04
C VAL A 871 0.65 21.70 1.01
N GLY A 872 -0.62 21.42 1.31
CA GLY A 872 -1.78 21.80 0.51
C GLY A 872 -2.12 23.28 0.69
N LEU A 873 -2.05 24.05 -0.40
CA LEU A 873 -2.25 25.50 -0.43
C LEU A 873 -3.72 25.92 -0.58
N MET A 874 -4.65 24.96 -0.65
CA MET A 874 -6.09 25.19 -0.76
C MET A 874 -6.47 26.10 -1.93
N GLY A 875 -5.75 26.04 -3.06
CA GLY A 875 -6.01 26.92 -4.22
C GLY A 875 -5.54 28.36 -4.04
N ASN A 876 -4.75 28.69 -3.00
CA ASN A 876 -4.11 30.00 -2.86
C ASN A 876 -2.82 30.07 -3.69
N TYR A 877 -2.93 30.51 -4.95
CA TYR A 877 -1.79 30.65 -5.86
C TYR A 877 -0.76 31.68 -5.40
N ALA A 878 -1.20 32.74 -4.72
CA ALA A 878 -0.35 33.86 -4.38
C ALA A 878 0.75 33.51 -3.36
N VAL A 879 0.52 32.47 -2.54
CA VAL A 879 1.48 32.04 -1.51
C VAL A 879 2.51 31.02 -2.01
N ARG A 880 2.31 30.46 -3.22
CA ARG A 880 3.09 29.30 -3.71
C ARG A 880 4.59 29.52 -3.62
N GLU A 881 5.08 30.63 -4.17
CA GLU A 881 6.51 30.97 -4.18
C GLU A 881 7.05 31.23 -2.76
N THR A 882 6.26 31.89 -1.91
CA THR A 882 6.67 32.21 -0.54
C THR A 882 6.78 30.95 0.32
N ILE A 883 5.80 30.05 0.22
CA ILE A 883 5.80 28.77 0.93
C ILE A 883 6.88 27.84 0.38
N ASP A 884 7.12 27.86 -0.94
CA ASP A 884 8.23 27.13 -1.56
C ASP A 884 9.56 27.51 -0.89
N ARG A 885 9.85 28.81 -0.81
CA ARG A 885 11.08 29.31 -0.17
C ARG A 885 11.14 29.01 1.33
N ALA A 886 10.00 29.10 2.03
CA ALA A 886 9.94 28.80 3.45
C ALA A 886 10.21 27.31 3.75
N LEU A 887 9.91 26.42 2.81
CA LEU A 887 10.08 24.96 2.96
C LEU A 887 11.30 24.42 2.19
N TYR A 888 11.90 25.22 1.32
CA TYR A 888 13.03 24.81 0.48
C TYR A 888 14.21 24.22 1.27
N PRO A 889 14.64 24.79 2.42
CA PRO A 889 15.72 24.19 3.20
C PRO A 889 15.40 22.81 3.75
N LEU A 890 14.13 22.55 4.13
CA LEU A 890 13.66 21.22 4.53
C LEU A 890 13.72 20.23 3.36
N ALA A 891 13.27 20.64 2.17
CA ALA A 891 13.28 19.79 0.98
C ALA A 891 14.70 19.39 0.53
N GLN A 892 15.74 20.12 0.95
CA GLN A 892 17.14 19.77 0.69
C GLN A 892 17.73 18.81 1.75
N ALA A 893 17.11 18.67 2.91
CA ALA A 893 17.57 17.74 3.94
C ALA A 893 17.25 16.30 3.52
N LYS A 894 18.28 15.46 3.32
CA LYS A 894 18.13 14.06 2.86
C LYS A 894 17.17 13.21 3.70
N GLU A 895 16.88 13.64 4.92
CA GLU A 895 16.05 12.91 5.89
C GLU A 895 14.56 13.31 5.85
N VAL A 896 14.22 14.46 5.23
CA VAL A 896 12.86 15.01 5.12
C VAL A 896 12.43 14.95 3.65
N GLY A 897 11.42 14.14 3.33
CA GLY A 897 10.98 13.87 1.95
C GLY A 897 9.81 14.73 1.53
N LEU A 898 9.89 16.01 1.85
CA LEU A 898 8.90 17.01 1.51
C LEU A 898 9.06 17.41 0.03
N THR A 899 7.97 17.34 -0.72
CA THR A 899 7.89 17.78 -2.12
C THR A 899 7.31 19.19 -2.22
N GLU A 900 7.32 19.73 -3.43
CA GLU A 900 6.77 21.04 -3.74
C GLU A 900 5.34 21.23 -3.21
N PRO A 901 5.03 22.36 -2.53
CA PRO A 901 3.68 22.74 -2.11
C PRO A 901 2.66 22.64 -3.24
N THR A 902 1.51 22.05 -2.94
CA THR A 902 0.50 21.74 -3.95
C THR A 902 -0.68 22.71 -3.88
N LEU A 903 -1.21 23.13 -5.02
CA LEU A 903 -2.37 24.05 -5.08
C LEU A 903 -3.70 23.38 -4.78
N ARG A 904 -3.67 22.10 -4.44
CA ARG A 904 -4.85 21.27 -4.28
C ARG A 904 -5.63 21.63 -3.03
N SER A 905 -6.93 21.39 -3.11
CA SER A 905 -7.82 21.36 -1.95
C SER A 905 -8.16 19.89 -1.74
N GLU A 906 -7.54 19.26 -0.75
CA GLU A 906 -7.73 17.84 -0.41
C GLU A 906 -8.33 17.77 0.98
N GLY A 907 -9.46 17.07 1.13
CA GLY A 907 -10.11 16.87 2.43
C GLY A 907 -10.49 18.17 3.15
N GLY A 908 -10.68 18.08 4.47
CA GLY A 908 -10.98 19.23 5.32
C GLY A 908 -10.96 18.87 6.81
N SER A 909 -10.15 19.61 7.57
CA SER A 909 -10.02 19.61 9.06
C SER A 909 -9.97 21.07 9.50
N ASP A 910 -9.41 21.35 10.67
CA ASP A 910 -9.46 22.62 11.37
C ASP A 910 -8.86 23.82 10.62
N HIS A 911 -8.14 23.62 9.52
CA HIS A 911 -7.71 24.70 8.62
C HIS A 911 -8.87 25.29 7.79
N VAL A 912 -9.93 24.52 7.52
CA VAL A 912 -11.02 24.91 6.62
C VAL A 912 -11.77 26.15 7.11
N PRO A 913 -12.16 26.28 8.40
CA PRO A 913 -12.82 27.49 8.88
C PRO A 913 -11.98 28.76 8.72
N PHE A 914 -10.66 28.66 8.82
CA PHE A 914 -9.75 29.79 8.60
C PHE A 914 -9.69 30.17 7.12
N ASP A 915 -9.56 29.17 6.23
CA ASP A 915 -9.56 29.40 4.78
C ASP A 915 -10.88 30.05 4.30
N GLN A 916 -12.02 29.56 4.82
CA GLN A 916 -13.34 30.13 4.55
C GLN A 916 -13.48 31.58 5.05
N ALA A 917 -12.78 31.93 6.13
CA ALA A 917 -12.72 33.29 6.65
C ALA A 917 -11.65 34.17 5.97
N GLY A 918 -10.96 33.65 4.94
CA GLY A 918 -9.97 34.40 4.15
C GLY A 918 -8.58 34.47 4.77
N VAL A 919 -8.28 33.65 5.77
CA VAL A 919 -6.93 33.47 6.33
C VAL A 919 -6.19 32.40 5.50
N PRO A 920 -4.92 32.61 5.11
CA PRO A 920 -4.14 31.56 4.45
C PRO A 920 -4.02 30.35 5.38
N ALA A 921 -4.70 29.26 5.06
CA ALA A 921 -4.75 28.08 5.89
C ALA A 921 -4.48 26.82 5.06
N PHE A 922 -3.65 25.95 5.59
CA PHE A 922 -2.98 24.89 4.87
C PHE A 922 -3.09 23.56 5.60
N TRP A 923 -2.83 22.51 4.84
CA TRP A 923 -2.91 21.13 5.28
C TRP A 923 -1.58 20.40 5.04
N CYS A 924 -1.13 19.60 6.01
CA CYS A 924 -0.08 18.62 5.78
C CYS A 924 -0.63 17.43 4.98
N VAL A 925 -0.32 17.34 3.69
CA VAL A 925 -0.66 16.18 2.87
C VAL A 925 0.30 15.06 3.25
N GLN A 926 -0.20 14.01 3.91
CA GLN A 926 0.61 12.89 4.38
C GLN A 926 0.44 11.65 3.50
N ASP A 927 1.43 10.76 3.55
CA ASP A 927 1.31 9.37 3.09
C ASP A 927 0.17 8.69 3.87
N PRO A 928 -0.86 8.15 3.19
CA PRO A 928 -2.02 7.61 3.87
C PRO A 928 -1.74 6.35 4.71
N VAL A 929 -0.62 5.62 4.56
CA VAL A 929 -0.22 4.44 5.37
C VAL A 929 -1.34 3.74 6.19
N ASP A 930 -2.12 2.86 5.56
CA ASP A 930 -3.23 2.11 6.20
C ASP A 930 -4.30 2.97 6.94
N TYR A 931 -4.31 4.29 6.75
CA TYR A 931 -5.26 5.20 7.39
C TYR A 931 -6.69 4.91 6.97
N ASP A 932 -6.92 4.41 5.75
CA ASP A 932 -8.20 3.87 5.29
C ASP A 932 -8.73 2.76 6.21
N LYS A 933 -7.83 2.02 6.87
CA LYS A 933 -8.16 1.01 7.87
C LYS A 933 -8.25 1.61 9.27
N THR A 934 -7.31 2.44 9.71
CA THR A 934 -7.26 2.95 11.10
C THR A 934 -8.28 4.04 11.39
N HIS A 935 -8.38 5.09 10.56
CA HIS A 935 -9.26 6.26 10.72
C HIS A 935 -10.67 5.86 11.15
N HIS A 936 -11.21 6.44 12.23
CA HIS A 936 -12.56 6.14 12.73
C HIS A 936 -12.86 4.65 13.00
N SER A 937 -11.86 3.81 13.32
CA SER A 937 -12.09 2.37 13.57
C SER A 937 -11.51 1.90 14.89
N GLN A 938 -11.86 0.68 15.27
CA GLN A 938 -11.24 0.01 16.41
C GLN A 938 -9.75 -0.34 16.18
N ALA A 939 -9.24 -0.18 14.96
CA ALA A 939 -7.83 -0.39 14.63
C ALA A 939 -6.97 0.86 14.84
N ASP A 940 -7.57 2.00 15.20
CA ASP A 940 -6.85 3.21 15.56
C ASP A 940 -6.20 3.06 16.94
N THR A 941 -5.02 2.46 16.97
CA THR A 941 -4.24 2.19 18.19
C THR A 941 -2.79 2.60 18.02
N LEU A 942 -2.09 2.74 19.15
CA LEU A 942 -0.68 3.13 19.20
C LEU A 942 0.23 2.20 18.37
N ASP A 943 -0.11 0.91 18.26
CA ASP A 943 0.65 -0.07 17.48
C ASP A 943 0.72 0.24 15.98
N ARG A 944 -0.14 1.15 15.50
CA ARG A 944 -0.17 1.60 14.11
C ARG A 944 0.72 2.81 13.83
N VAL A 945 1.28 3.44 14.87
CA VAL A 945 2.09 4.66 14.73
C VAL A 945 3.48 4.37 14.16
N ARG A 946 3.86 5.12 13.13
CA ARG A 946 5.20 5.19 12.55
C ARG A 946 5.98 6.35 13.16
N TRP A 947 6.83 6.02 14.13
CA TRP A 947 7.54 7.01 14.94
C TRP A 947 8.46 7.94 14.14
N ASP A 948 9.15 7.43 13.12
CA ASP A 948 10.06 8.24 12.30
C ASP A 948 9.30 9.24 11.43
N ASP A 949 8.19 8.81 10.83
CA ASP A 949 7.32 9.67 10.00
C ASP A 949 6.65 10.76 10.84
N LEU A 950 6.23 10.40 12.05
CA LEU A 950 5.68 11.35 13.00
C LEU A 950 6.72 12.38 13.45
N THR A 951 7.96 11.95 13.68
CA THR A 951 9.08 12.83 14.03
C THR A 951 9.35 13.83 12.91
N GLU A 952 9.29 13.37 11.65
CA GLU A 952 9.39 14.23 10.48
C GLU A 952 8.21 15.22 10.38
N GLY A 953 6.99 14.78 10.67
CA GLY A 953 5.83 15.68 10.74
C GLY A 953 6.02 16.82 11.73
N ALA A 954 6.55 16.52 12.93
CA ALA A 954 6.90 17.53 13.93
C ALA A 954 8.00 18.49 13.44
N GLN A 955 8.99 17.99 12.69
CA GLN A 955 10.03 18.82 12.07
C GLN A 955 9.46 19.80 11.03
N VAL A 956 8.56 19.32 10.15
CA VAL A 956 7.89 20.16 9.14
C VAL A 956 7.06 21.25 9.82
N LEU A 957 6.29 20.90 10.85
CA LEU A 957 5.50 21.84 11.63
C LEU A 957 6.38 22.93 12.26
N ALA A 958 7.47 22.55 12.93
CA ALA A 958 8.37 23.49 13.61
C ALA A 958 9.05 24.46 12.63
N VAL A 959 9.57 23.95 11.51
CA VAL A 959 10.26 24.79 10.53
C VAL A 959 9.27 25.66 9.73
N PHE A 960 8.09 25.14 9.35
CA PHE A 960 7.05 25.97 8.74
C PHE A 960 6.70 27.15 9.65
N ALA A 961 6.43 26.86 10.93
CA ALA A 961 6.08 27.86 11.91
C ALA A 961 7.15 28.95 12.04
N TYR A 962 8.42 28.54 12.19
CA TYR A 962 9.53 29.47 12.30
C TYR A 962 9.75 30.28 11.02
N ASN A 963 9.84 29.64 9.86
CA ASN A 963 10.18 30.32 8.60
C ASN A 963 9.09 31.29 8.15
N VAL A 964 7.81 30.91 8.28
CA VAL A 964 6.70 31.84 8.00
C VAL A 964 6.68 32.99 9.01
N ALA A 965 7.03 32.74 10.27
CA ALA A 965 7.14 33.81 11.27
C ALA A 965 8.30 34.78 11.00
N GLN A 966 9.33 34.35 10.26
CA GLN A 966 10.50 35.18 9.89
C GLN A 966 10.33 36.00 8.61
N LEU A 967 9.26 35.76 7.82
CA LEU A 967 9.02 36.49 6.57
C LEU A 967 8.97 38.01 6.80
N PRO A 968 9.37 38.85 5.83
CA PRO A 968 9.22 40.29 5.97
C PRO A 968 7.74 40.69 6.03
N GLU A 969 6.91 40.11 5.17
CA GLU A 969 5.47 40.38 5.04
C GLU A 969 4.64 39.16 5.44
N MET A 970 3.35 39.38 5.75
CA MET A 970 2.40 38.28 5.94
C MET A 970 2.17 37.54 4.62
N LEU A 971 1.76 36.27 4.70
CA LEU A 971 1.41 35.52 3.50
C LEU A 971 0.23 36.17 2.77
N PRO A 972 0.28 36.25 1.42
CA PRO A 972 -0.81 36.81 0.65
C PRO A 972 -2.11 36.00 0.79
N ARG A 973 -3.22 36.72 0.95
CA ARG A 973 -4.57 36.14 1.04
C ARG A 973 -5.11 35.81 -0.36
N LYS A 974 -6.08 34.89 -0.44
CA LYS A 974 -6.84 34.67 -1.67
C LYS A 974 -7.56 35.96 -2.09
N PRO A 975 -7.72 36.22 -3.39
CA PRO A 975 -8.63 37.25 -3.86
C PRO A 975 -10.03 37.00 -3.27
N ALA A 976 -10.74 38.07 -2.87
CA ALA A 976 -12.13 37.92 -2.46
C ALA A 976 -12.91 37.25 -3.59
N LYS A 977 -13.75 36.25 -3.27
CA LYS A 977 -14.71 35.72 -4.25
C LYS A 977 -15.54 36.90 -4.74
N GLN A 978 -15.47 37.20 -6.04
CA GLN A 978 -16.45 38.11 -6.64
C GLN A 978 -17.81 37.47 -6.36
N GLY A 979 -18.70 38.21 -5.70
CA GLY A 979 -20.03 37.72 -5.40
C GLY A 979 -20.73 37.36 -6.70
N ASP A 980 -21.29 36.15 -6.76
CA ASP A 980 -22.38 35.88 -7.68
C ASP A 980 -23.59 36.67 -7.13
N ASP A 981 -23.74 37.90 -7.64
CA ASP A 981 -25.01 38.66 -7.55
C ASP A 981 -26.13 37.90 -8.30
#